data_AF-A0A2H1VBA2-F1
#
_entry.id   AF-A0A2H1VBA2-F1
#
_cell.length_a   1.000
_cell.length_b   1.000
_cell.length_c   1.000
_cell.angle_alpha   90.00
_cell.angle_beta   90.00
_cell.angle_gamma   90.00
#
_symmetry.space_group_name_H-M   'P 1'
#
loop_
_entity.id
_entity.type
_entity.pdbx_description
1 polymer ?
#
loop_
_entity_poly.entity_id
_entity_poly.type
_entity_poly.pdbx_seq_one_letter_code
_entity_poly.pdbx_strand_id
1 'polypeptide(L)'
;MNKWWNWVLGFALFCLLFVAIPISLSRQKSVEELKPMFDDYITKFNKSYATPEEYSARFQHFVASVQEIELLNAASRGPDHCKAKYGLTKLSDMSKTEFKEQHLADEKLTKPPKSYGRRRARDGRSRHHDDEDDDKPCSNSPHDNIYVIIRKKRAALPLQVDWRTKGVIGPVQDQGLCGACWAFSTVGTIEAMNAIKTGKLDKLSVQEVIDCAGLGNLGCAGGDICLLLDWLVMTDAVVEKEAEYPLRLTDGACKANKNTTGVKVKTFTCDDFVGAEDQILSALATHGPVTVAVNALTWQHYLGGIIQFHCGGSPAELNHAVELVGYDLSGDVPYYIAKNSWGKDFGNAGYLNLAIGSNICGLANEVATVDVNFKVNLKEGIEVLDLRRLKFQKYIKDFKKSYEDDEYERRFDNFKASLKEIAQLNKLEGRTVFGLTKFSDMSKREFVEQMLLTPTDKRIDIVSNCTQHEHGPLREDSVLFSDRYQNQEPPENFDWRNTKDVIKEVLNQRRCRGCWAFSIVGVIESMSVIQKGDKEHRSIQELLDCSEYNEGCDGGRVSTAMEYICTNRTPFVPDEQYPLTLAAVRVCKLPANATGRRVKEYLFQRNVDEHTIVKRVAFHGPLVVAVDATNWMNYIGGVIQRACWSGISNHVVQLIGYVGYETRNKSVIPHYILKNSYGEDFGENGYVRISMYNNTCGIKDEVTICALWREDVCNPMLTVSTEDFGVHKGQTVKKITWRTSSGAEVSVISYGAIVQSIKVPDKYGVKKDIVLGFDDLEGYVKRNTPYLGATVGRCANRIGKASFEIDGKTYTLAMNVGKDHLHGGIVGFDKVVWETTLLGTKVVFTYLSKDMEEGYPGDLITSVIYEVTDDNKLHVQFKATTTKKTVVNLTNHSYFNLAGDDAGAQELYKHMVSINADKITETDSNSIPTGAFTIVRNTPFDFTLTKNLGDAMAAGQNLFDDNFCVNTLGPSLLSLVAVVTHPPSGRFLEVHSNQPGVQLYTSNFLPSPSEPALIGRNGAGYRRHGAFCLETQTYPDAVHHSNFPTSILNPGEEYDHRVVYKFGVYNNEKSRQNLRTARSIRKILVSNYL
;
A
#
# COMPACT_ATOMS: atom_id res chain seq x y z
N MET A 1 88.70 25.47 14.73
CA MET A 1 88.25 24.11 15.13
C MET A 1 86.86 24.05 15.80
N ASN A 2 86.07 25.14 15.88
CA ASN A 2 84.75 25.15 16.55
C ASN A 2 83.52 25.29 15.61
N LYS A 3 83.65 25.06 14.29
CA LYS A 3 82.51 25.17 13.35
C LYS A 3 81.94 23.82 12.89
N TRP A 4 82.67 22.73 13.06
CA TRP A 4 82.22 21.40 12.63
C TRP A 4 81.28 20.74 13.66
N TRP A 5 81.51 21.00 14.95
CA TRP A 5 80.67 20.44 16.03
C TRP A 5 79.25 21.00 16.07
N ASN A 6 79.04 22.28 15.73
CA ASN A 6 77.69 22.87 15.70
C ASN A 6 76.85 22.39 14.49
N TRP A 7 77.51 21.99 13.39
CA TRP A 7 76.82 21.35 12.27
C TRP A 7 76.45 19.90 12.58
N VAL A 8 77.32 19.16 13.27
CA VAL A 8 77.02 17.79 13.71
C VAL A 8 75.91 17.76 14.77
N LEU A 9 75.90 18.71 15.72
CA LEU A 9 74.80 18.86 16.69
C LEU A 9 73.50 19.37 16.07
N GLY A 10 73.57 20.32 15.14
CA GLY A 10 72.39 20.83 14.43
C GLY A 10 71.75 19.77 13.52
N PHE A 11 72.56 18.95 12.86
CA PHE A 11 72.08 17.84 12.03
C PHE A 11 71.55 16.69 12.89
N ALA A 12 72.16 16.40 14.04
CA ALA A 12 71.66 15.40 14.99
C ALA A 12 70.34 15.83 15.66
N LEU A 13 70.15 17.11 15.99
CA LEU A 13 68.88 17.60 16.56
C LEU A 13 67.75 17.68 15.51
N PHE A 14 68.07 18.00 14.25
CA PHE A 14 67.09 18.01 13.15
C PHE A 14 66.69 16.59 12.73
N CYS A 15 67.62 15.62 12.81
CA CYS A 15 67.30 14.20 12.59
C CYS A 15 66.48 13.58 13.74
N LEU A 16 66.62 14.08 14.98
CA LEU A 16 65.83 13.59 16.13
C LEU A 16 64.37 14.07 16.14
N LEU A 17 64.02 15.14 15.42
CA LEU A 17 62.64 15.61 15.28
C LEU A 17 61.82 14.83 14.22
N PHE A 18 62.46 14.00 13.41
CA PHE A 18 61.81 13.14 12.40
C PHE A 18 62.11 11.65 12.58
N VAL A 19 62.42 11.22 13.81
CA VAL A 19 62.41 9.80 14.14
C VAL A 19 60.96 9.38 14.35
N ALA A 20 60.32 8.90 13.28
CA ALA A 20 59.26 7.90 13.44
C ALA A 20 59.88 6.75 14.24
N ILE A 21 59.37 6.46 15.44
CA ILE A 21 59.81 5.29 16.20
C ILE A 21 59.15 4.09 15.51
N PRO A 22 59.87 3.23 14.77
CA PRO A 22 59.35 1.91 14.48
C PRO A 22 59.23 1.20 15.83
N ILE A 23 58.00 1.04 16.29
CA ILE A 23 57.73 0.38 17.55
C ILE A 23 57.99 -1.12 17.30
N SER A 24 59.17 -1.60 17.68
CA SER A 24 59.45 -3.03 17.82
C SER A 24 59.06 -3.47 19.23
N LEU A 25 57.78 -3.76 19.43
CA LEU A 25 57.30 -4.37 20.67
C LEU A 25 57.51 -5.88 20.60
N SER A 26 58.68 -6.33 21.05
CA SER A 26 58.99 -7.77 21.14
C SER A 26 58.22 -8.49 22.26
N ARG A 27 57.26 -7.82 22.92
CA ARG A 27 56.41 -8.35 23.99
C ARG A 27 55.11 -7.53 24.03
N GLN A 28 53.93 -8.16 24.00
CA GLN A 28 52.64 -7.50 24.21
C GLN A 28 52.68 -6.72 25.53
N LYS A 29 52.72 -5.38 25.45
CA LYS A 29 52.64 -4.49 26.61
C LYS A 29 51.23 -4.53 27.21
N SER A 30 51.11 -4.42 28.54
CA SER A 30 49.80 -4.33 29.18
C SER A 30 49.13 -2.98 28.87
N VAL A 31 47.81 -2.90 29.02
CA VAL A 31 47.03 -1.67 28.74
C VAL A 31 47.53 -0.50 29.61
N GLU A 32 48.00 -0.78 30.82
CA GLU A 32 48.57 0.20 31.74
C GLU A 32 49.94 0.74 31.28
N GLU A 33 50.71 -0.04 30.52
CA GLU A 33 52.04 0.34 30.00
C GLU A 33 51.97 1.22 28.73
N LEU A 34 50.80 1.32 28.09
CA LEU A 34 50.56 2.16 26.90
C LEU A 34 50.16 3.61 27.24
N LYS A 35 49.81 3.89 28.50
CA LYS A 35 49.38 5.22 28.93
C LYS A 35 50.44 6.33 28.73
N PRO A 36 51.73 6.13 29.11
CA PRO A 36 52.77 7.13 28.82
C PRO A 36 52.98 7.36 27.32
N MET A 37 52.81 6.32 26.49
CA MET A 37 52.91 6.46 25.03
C MET A 37 51.77 7.28 24.44
N PHE A 38 50.59 7.24 25.06
CA PHE A 38 49.46 8.08 24.65
C PHE A 38 49.66 9.55 25.06
N ASP A 39 50.25 9.80 26.24
CA ASP A 39 50.58 11.17 26.66
C ASP A 39 51.64 11.81 25.74
N ASP A 40 52.64 11.03 25.30
CA ASP A 40 53.61 11.44 24.26
C ASP A 40 52.93 11.70 22.90
N TYR A 41 51.96 10.86 22.51
CA TYR A 41 51.17 11.04 21.29
C TYR A 41 50.38 12.36 21.31
N ILE A 42 49.71 12.65 22.43
CA ILE A 42 48.94 13.89 22.62
C ILE A 42 49.85 15.10 22.44
N THR A 43 51.03 15.07 23.07
CA THR A 43 52.02 16.14 22.97
C THR A 43 52.54 16.30 21.55
N LYS A 44 52.92 15.19 20.90
CA LYS A 44 53.51 15.19 19.55
C LYS A 44 52.57 15.76 18.50
N PHE A 45 51.28 15.44 18.58
CA PHE A 45 50.28 15.89 17.61
C PHE A 45 49.44 17.08 18.11
N ASN A 46 49.86 17.71 19.20
CA ASN A 46 49.20 18.87 19.81
C ASN A 46 47.68 18.65 20.01
N LYS A 47 47.32 17.48 20.56
CA LYS A 47 45.94 17.08 20.82
C LYS A 47 45.46 17.64 22.17
N SER A 48 44.16 17.89 22.26
CA SER A 48 43.50 18.24 23.52
C SER A 48 42.10 17.63 23.53
N TYR A 49 41.71 17.00 24.63
CA TYR A 49 40.39 16.38 24.78
C TYR A 49 39.63 17.11 25.89
N ALA A 50 38.35 17.43 25.62
CA ALA A 50 37.58 18.36 26.44
C ALA A 50 37.07 17.71 27.74
N THR A 51 36.83 16.39 27.74
CA THR A 51 36.31 15.67 28.90
C THR A 51 37.11 14.41 29.24
N PRO A 52 37.05 13.93 30.50
CA PRO A 52 37.66 12.66 30.90
C PRO A 52 37.14 11.46 30.10
N GLU A 53 35.87 11.48 29.71
CA GLU A 53 35.24 10.45 28.89
C GLU A 53 35.82 10.44 27.47
N GLU A 54 36.03 11.62 26.87
CA GLU A 54 36.68 11.76 25.57
C GLU A 54 38.14 11.25 25.63
N TYR A 55 38.90 11.66 26.66
CA TYR A 55 40.26 11.17 26.87
C TYR A 55 40.29 9.64 26.96
N SER A 56 39.37 9.04 27.73
CA SER A 56 39.28 7.59 27.91
C SER A 56 38.96 6.87 26.60
N ALA A 57 37.99 7.37 25.82
CA ALA A 57 37.63 6.81 24.52
C ALA A 57 38.80 6.90 23.52
N ARG A 58 39.46 8.06 23.45
CA ARG A 58 40.64 8.29 22.60
C ARG A 58 41.79 7.38 22.97
N PHE A 59 42.01 7.14 24.26
CA PHE A 59 43.02 6.20 24.75
C PHE A 59 42.71 4.76 24.31
N GLN A 60 41.45 4.32 24.39
CA GLN A 60 41.07 2.98 23.92
C GLN A 60 41.26 2.81 22.41
N HIS A 61 40.93 3.83 21.61
CA HIS A 61 41.19 3.83 20.17
C HIS A 61 42.68 3.84 19.83
N PHE A 62 43.47 4.57 20.61
CA PHE A 62 44.93 4.56 20.50
C PHE A 62 45.51 3.17 20.78
N VAL A 63 45.05 2.49 21.83
CA VAL A 63 45.48 1.11 22.14
C VAL A 63 45.17 0.17 20.98
N ALA A 64 43.96 0.24 20.41
CA ALA A 64 43.58 -0.56 19.25
C ALA A 64 44.46 -0.24 18.01
N SER A 65 44.76 1.04 17.79
CA SER A 65 45.62 1.49 16.69
C SER A 65 47.05 0.96 16.81
N VAL A 66 47.62 0.94 18.03
CA VAL A 66 48.94 0.37 18.28
C VAL A 66 48.98 -1.13 17.92
N GLN A 67 47.95 -1.88 18.31
CA GLN A 67 47.84 -3.31 17.96
C GLN A 67 47.70 -3.52 16.45
N GLU A 68 46.92 -2.69 15.76
CA GLU A 68 46.78 -2.77 14.32
C GLU A 68 48.07 -2.42 13.57
N ILE A 69 48.80 -1.40 14.03
CA ILE A 69 50.12 -1.04 13.49
C ILE A 69 51.08 -2.22 13.57
N GLU A 70 51.11 -2.95 14.69
CA GLU A 70 51.92 -4.16 14.84
C GLU A 70 51.52 -5.22 13.82
N LEU A 71 50.22 -5.48 13.66
CA LEU A 71 49.71 -6.46 12.70
C LEU A 71 50.06 -6.08 11.26
N LEU A 72 49.94 -4.81 10.87
CA LEU A 72 50.25 -4.32 9.53
C LEU A 72 51.76 -4.39 9.24
N ASN A 73 52.60 -4.03 10.20
CA ASN A 73 54.05 -4.15 10.08
C ASN A 73 54.50 -5.62 10.04
N ALA A 74 53.88 -6.51 10.84
CA ALA A 74 54.16 -7.95 10.84
C ALA A 74 53.70 -8.65 9.55
N ALA A 75 52.58 -8.23 8.96
CA ALA A 75 52.07 -8.78 7.71
C ALA A 75 52.95 -8.40 6.50
N SER A 76 53.73 -7.32 6.60
CA SER A 76 54.59 -6.84 5.51
C SER A 76 55.79 -7.78 5.30
N ARG A 77 55.92 -8.37 4.09
CA ARG A 77 57.01 -9.31 3.68
C ARG A 77 58.02 -8.66 2.69
N GLY A 78 59.32 -9.03 2.74
CA GLY A 78 60.42 -8.43 1.93
C GLY A 78 61.45 -7.52 2.66
N PRO A 79 62.35 -6.81 1.95
CA PRO A 79 63.29 -5.82 2.51
C PRO A 79 62.62 -4.48 2.88
N ASP A 80 63.19 -3.74 3.83
CA ASP A 80 62.64 -2.49 4.40
C ASP A 80 62.34 -1.36 3.39
N HIS A 81 63.00 -1.36 2.23
CA HIS A 81 62.80 -0.35 1.18
C HIS A 81 61.63 -0.69 0.24
N CYS A 82 61.11 -1.92 0.29
CA CYS A 82 59.99 -2.39 -0.54
C CYS A 82 58.67 -2.51 0.24
N LYS A 83 58.68 -2.38 1.57
CA LYS A 83 57.52 -2.56 2.44
C LYS A 83 56.86 -1.24 2.82
N ALA A 84 55.54 -1.23 2.94
CA ALA A 84 54.83 -0.17 3.64
C ALA A 84 55.25 -0.14 5.12
N LYS A 85 55.41 1.07 5.67
CA LYS A 85 55.76 1.32 7.07
C LYS A 85 54.57 1.96 7.77
N TYR A 86 54.15 1.34 8.86
CA TYR A 86 53.03 1.79 9.67
C TYR A 86 53.48 2.31 11.02
N GLY A 87 52.83 3.36 11.50
CA GLY A 87 53.09 3.94 12.79
C GLY A 87 52.07 5.00 13.17
N LEU A 88 52.26 5.61 14.33
CA LEU A 88 51.32 6.59 14.86
C LEU A 88 51.31 7.87 14.00
N THR A 89 50.15 8.16 13.42
CA THR A 89 49.80 9.39 12.69
C THR A 89 48.87 10.25 13.54
N LYS A 90 48.62 11.51 13.16
CA LYS A 90 47.64 12.39 13.82
C LYS A 90 46.21 11.83 13.89
N LEU A 91 45.93 10.72 13.19
CA LEU A 91 44.63 10.06 13.09
C LEU A 91 44.55 8.81 13.99
N SER A 92 45.63 8.43 14.67
CA SER A 92 45.74 7.14 15.39
C SER A 92 45.01 7.10 16.75
N ASP A 93 44.30 8.16 17.12
CA ASP A 93 43.37 8.24 18.25
C ASP A 93 41.90 8.12 17.80
N MET A 94 41.65 7.85 16.52
CA MET A 94 40.31 7.64 15.97
C MET A 94 39.99 6.15 15.84
N SER A 95 38.73 5.79 16.05
CA SER A 95 38.25 4.45 15.68
C SER A 95 38.20 4.28 14.16
N LYS A 96 38.20 3.04 13.66
CA LYS A 96 38.00 2.78 12.22
C LYS A 96 36.70 3.37 11.67
N THR A 97 35.63 3.32 12.46
CA THR A 97 34.33 3.89 12.10
C THR A 97 34.42 5.40 12.01
N GLU A 98 35.03 6.04 13.01
CA GLU A 98 35.21 7.49 13.03
C GLU A 98 36.11 7.96 11.88
N PHE A 99 37.21 7.25 11.60
CA PHE A 99 38.08 7.51 10.47
C PHE A 99 37.33 7.35 9.14
N LYS A 100 36.51 6.30 9.00
CA LYS A 100 35.66 6.10 7.82
C LYS A 100 34.63 7.21 7.66
N GLU A 101 34.00 7.68 8.73
CA GLU A 101 32.94 8.69 8.66
C GLU A 101 33.46 10.11 8.43
N GLN A 102 34.65 10.44 8.96
CA GLN A 102 35.17 11.81 8.95
C GLN A 102 36.19 12.08 7.83
N HIS A 103 36.91 11.06 7.36
CA HIS A 103 38.00 11.22 6.39
C HIS A 103 37.82 10.42 5.10
N LEU A 104 36.98 9.39 5.13
CA LEU A 104 36.59 8.61 3.97
C LEU A 104 35.15 9.01 3.57
N ALA A 105 34.78 8.81 2.31
CA ALA A 105 33.44 9.04 1.81
C ALA A 105 32.91 7.70 1.26
N ASP A 106 31.69 7.28 1.61
CA ASP A 106 31.11 6.08 0.98
C ASP A 106 30.70 6.41 -0.46
N GLU A 107 31.60 6.16 -1.43
CA GLU A 107 31.38 6.39 -2.86
C GLU A 107 30.19 5.58 -3.42
N LYS A 108 29.57 4.70 -2.62
CA LYS A 108 28.44 3.85 -3.01
C LYS A 108 27.05 4.44 -2.78
N LEU A 109 26.91 5.68 -2.32
CA LEU A 109 25.58 6.30 -2.19
C LEU A 109 24.90 6.60 -3.56
N THR A 110 25.54 6.33 -4.70
CA THR A 110 25.06 6.78 -6.03
C THR A 110 25.03 5.73 -7.15
N LYS A 111 25.37 4.45 -6.94
CA LYS A 111 25.28 3.42 -8.01
C LYS A 111 24.14 2.41 -7.75
N PRO A 112 23.18 2.22 -8.69
CA PRO A 112 22.23 1.11 -8.61
C PRO A 112 22.95 -0.24 -8.74
N PRO A 113 22.45 -1.32 -8.12
CA PRO A 113 23.11 -2.62 -8.14
C PRO A 113 23.15 -3.20 -9.56
N LYS A 114 24.37 -3.44 -10.09
CA LYS A 114 24.55 -4.23 -11.32
C LYS A 114 24.30 -5.71 -11.01
N SER A 115 23.26 -6.27 -11.64
CA SER A 115 23.07 -7.72 -11.72
C SER A 115 24.06 -8.34 -12.71
N TYR A 116 25.24 -8.75 -12.22
CA TYR A 116 26.10 -9.64 -12.98
C TYR A 116 25.63 -11.09 -12.82
N GLY A 117 25.15 -11.67 -13.91
CA GLY A 117 24.83 -13.09 -14.01
C GLY A 117 26.04 -13.95 -13.66
N ARG A 118 25.89 -14.78 -12.62
CA ARG A 118 26.84 -15.84 -12.26
C ARG A 118 27.00 -16.82 -13.42
N ARG A 119 28.17 -16.86 -14.05
CA ARG A 119 28.63 -18.08 -14.72
C ARG A 119 29.32 -18.96 -13.69
N ARG A 120 28.78 -20.17 -13.52
CA ARG A 120 29.31 -21.25 -12.68
C ARG A 120 30.74 -21.61 -13.12
N ALA A 121 31.73 -21.39 -12.25
CA ALA A 121 32.99 -22.13 -12.29
C ALA A 121 32.84 -23.40 -11.43
N ARG A 122 33.21 -24.54 -12.01
CA ARG A 122 33.10 -25.87 -11.42
C ARG A 122 34.07 -26.07 -10.26
N ASP A 123 33.57 -26.87 -9.32
CA ASP A 123 34.21 -27.57 -8.20
C ASP A 123 35.62 -28.11 -8.51
N GLY A 124 36.50 -28.02 -7.50
CA GLY A 124 37.91 -28.42 -7.55
C GLY A 124 38.54 -28.43 -6.15
N ARG A 125 38.29 -29.53 -5.43
CA ARG A 125 38.78 -29.96 -4.10
C ARG A 125 40.11 -29.40 -3.56
N SER A 126 40.04 -29.12 -2.25
CA SER A 126 41.12 -28.92 -1.27
C SER A 126 42.20 -30.01 -1.24
N ARG A 127 43.47 -29.61 -1.02
CA ARG A 127 44.46 -30.35 -0.22
C ARG A 127 45.41 -29.39 0.52
N HIS A 128 45.65 -29.71 1.80
CA HIS A 128 46.66 -29.16 2.70
C HIS A 128 48.10 -29.43 2.23
N HIS A 129 49.05 -28.55 2.56
CA HIS A 129 50.34 -28.92 3.16
C HIS A 129 51.07 -27.73 3.80
N ASP A 130 51.87 -28.08 4.81
CA ASP A 130 52.47 -27.30 5.89
C ASP A 130 53.78 -26.57 5.51
N ASP A 131 54.31 -25.87 6.53
CA ASP A 131 55.41 -24.90 6.65
C ASP A 131 56.80 -25.27 6.08
N GLU A 132 57.59 -24.25 5.67
CA GLU A 132 58.96 -23.91 6.19
C GLU A 132 59.76 -22.93 5.27
N ASP A 133 60.46 -22.01 5.97
CA ASP A 133 61.72 -21.30 5.69
C ASP A 133 61.90 -20.04 4.81
N ASP A 134 62.62 -19.11 5.45
CA ASP A 134 63.15 -17.78 5.08
C ASP A 134 64.30 -17.82 4.05
N ASP A 135 64.65 -16.64 3.51
CA ASP A 135 65.69 -16.33 2.50
C ASP A 135 65.31 -16.43 1.00
N LYS A 136 64.34 -15.61 0.55
CA LYS A 136 64.11 -15.35 -0.88
C LYS A 136 63.92 -13.85 -1.23
N PRO A 137 64.43 -13.39 -2.39
CA PRO A 137 64.15 -12.05 -2.92
C PRO A 137 62.65 -11.92 -3.15
N CYS A 138 62.10 -10.70 -3.00
CA CYS A 138 60.67 -10.33 -3.03
C CYS A 138 59.78 -11.14 -4.01
N SER A 139 59.47 -12.41 -3.73
CA SER A 139 58.56 -13.21 -4.54
C SER A 139 58.12 -14.45 -3.76
N ASN A 140 56.83 -14.51 -3.43
CA ASN A 140 56.03 -15.74 -3.34
C ASN A 140 54.55 -15.39 -3.05
N SER A 141 53.77 -15.15 -4.12
CA SER A 141 52.31 -15.41 -4.26
C SER A 141 51.86 -14.95 -5.67
N PRO A 142 50.63 -15.22 -6.17
CA PRO A 142 50.28 -15.63 -7.54
C PRO A 142 50.27 -14.47 -8.56
N HIS A 143 51.36 -13.70 -8.60
CA HIS A 143 51.51 -12.42 -9.29
C HIS A 143 52.25 -12.53 -10.63
N ASP A 144 52.74 -13.72 -10.99
CA ASP A 144 53.67 -13.87 -12.12
C ASP A 144 53.08 -13.53 -13.50
N ASN A 145 51.77 -13.62 -13.70
CA ASN A 145 51.19 -13.42 -15.03
C ASN A 145 51.06 -11.94 -15.46
N ILE A 146 50.77 -11.01 -14.55
CA ILE A 146 50.64 -9.58 -14.90
C ILE A 146 52.00 -8.89 -15.00
N TYR A 147 52.95 -9.26 -14.12
CA TYR A 147 54.33 -8.78 -14.19
C TYR A 147 55.02 -9.22 -15.49
N VAL A 148 54.69 -10.39 -16.04
CA VAL A 148 55.16 -10.85 -17.35
C VAL A 148 54.53 -10.06 -18.52
N ILE A 149 53.26 -9.66 -18.42
CA ILE A 149 52.58 -8.81 -19.42
C ILE A 149 53.13 -7.37 -19.40
N ILE A 150 53.29 -6.78 -18.22
CA ILE A 150 53.91 -5.45 -18.03
C ILE A 150 55.38 -5.49 -18.50
N ARG A 151 56.13 -6.57 -18.24
CA ARG A 151 57.50 -6.75 -18.77
C ARG A 151 57.56 -6.91 -20.30
N LYS A 152 56.54 -7.47 -20.95
CA LYS A 152 56.45 -7.56 -22.43
C LYS A 152 56.07 -6.23 -23.09
N LYS A 153 55.24 -5.40 -22.44
CA LYS A 153 54.88 -4.03 -22.91
C LYS A 153 55.86 -2.93 -22.46
N ARG A 154 56.79 -3.24 -21.54
CA ARG A 154 57.89 -2.37 -21.05
C ARG A 154 58.73 -1.71 -22.16
N ALA A 155 58.69 -2.23 -23.38
CA ALA A 155 59.45 -1.69 -24.51
C ALA A 155 58.94 -0.34 -25.07
N ALA A 156 57.75 0.15 -24.66
CA ALA A 156 57.13 1.34 -25.25
C ALA A 156 56.84 2.51 -24.30
N LEU A 157 56.98 2.36 -22.97
CA LEU A 157 56.69 3.41 -21.98
C LEU A 157 57.95 3.78 -21.16
N PRO A 158 58.11 5.05 -20.72
CA PRO A 158 59.21 5.45 -19.83
C PRO A 158 59.26 4.61 -18.55
N LEU A 159 60.47 4.37 -18.00
CA LEU A 159 60.62 3.60 -16.75
C LEU A 159 60.10 4.36 -15.52
N GLN A 160 60.12 5.69 -15.55
CA GLN A 160 59.65 6.55 -14.47
C GLN A 160 58.95 7.76 -15.06
N VAL A 161 57.81 8.13 -14.47
CA VAL A 161 57.07 9.35 -14.77
C VAL A 161 56.77 10.02 -13.45
N ASP A 162 57.14 11.29 -13.30
CA ASP A 162 56.82 12.09 -12.12
C ASP A 162 56.50 13.54 -12.53
N TRP A 163 55.21 13.85 -12.57
CA TRP A 163 54.72 15.17 -12.96
C TRP A 163 55.06 16.27 -11.97
N ARG A 164 55.44 15.93 -10.72
CA ARG A 164 55.89 16.91 -9.72
C ARG A 164 57.16 17.62 -10.18
N THR A 165 58.05 16.89 -10.87
CA THR A 165 59.30 17.44 -11.43
C THR A 165 59.08 18.47 -12.54
N LYS A 166 57.88 18.51 -13.12
CA LYS A 166 57.48 19.45 -14.18
C LYS A 166 56.82 20.72 -13.64
N GLY A 167 56.60 20.81 -12.32
CA GLY A 167 55.99 21.99 -11.69
C GLY A 167 54.50 22.18 -12.01
N VAL A 168 53.82 21.14 -12.49
CA VAL A 168 52.39 21.18 -12.87
C VAL A 168 51.47 20.64 -11.78
N ILE A 169 52.01 20.03 -10.72
CA ILE A 169 51.21 19.49 -9.62
C ILE A 169 51.03 20.54 -8.53
N GLY A 170 49.78 20.83 -8.18
CA GLY A 170 49.41 21.72 -7.06
C GLY A 170 49.94 21.24 -5.71
N PRO A 171 50.04 22.12 -4.69
CA PRO A 171 50.50 21.72 -3.36
C PRO A 171 49.58 20.66 -2.74
N VAL A 172 50.14 19.83 -1.84
CA VAL A 172 49.33 18.95 -0.97
C VAL A 172 48.47 19.82 -0.06
N GLN A 173 47.17 19.53 -0.03
CA GLN A 173 46.17 20.21 0.80
C GLN A 173 45.65 19.27 1.89
N ASP A 174 44.96 19.83 2.88
CA ASP A 174 44.32 19.09 3.97
C ASP A 174 42.81 19.34 3.93
N GLN A 175 42.03 18.29 3.68
CA GLN A 175 40.57 18.35 3.64
C GLN A 175 39.96 18.50 5.05
N GLY A 176 40.75 18.35 6.12
CA GLY A 176 40.24 18.34 7.48
C GLY A 176 39.23 17.21 7.69
N LEU A 177 38.11 17.53 8.35
CA LEU A 177 36.98 16.62 8.59
C LEU A 177 35.91 16.68 7.49
N CYS A 178 36.16 17.41 6.40
CA CYS A 178 35.26 17.47 5.25
C CYS A 178 35.61 16.31 4.33
N GLY A 179 34.68 15.38 4.09
CA GLY A 179 34.83 14.19 3.23
C GLY A 179 34.95 14.51 1.72
N ALA A 180 35.69 15.57 1.37
CA ALA A 180 35.74 16.15 0.03
C ALA A 180 36.91 15.65 -0.84
N CYS A 181 37.47 14.47 -0.56
CA CYS A 181 38.61 13.91 -1.33
C CYS A 181 38.33 13.81 -2.83
N TRP A 182 37.07 13.52 -3.22
CA TRP A 182 36.59 13.54 -4.60
C TRP A 182 36.78 14.91 -5.29
N ALA A 183 36.52 16.01 -4.57
CA ALA A 183 36.69 17.37 -5.07
C ALA A 183 38.18 17.76 -5.13
N PHE A 184 38.96 17.45 -4.07
CA PHE A 184 40.39 17.78 -4.02
C PHE A 184 41.20 17.10 -5.14
N SER A 185 40.97 15.81 -5.35
CA SER A 185 41.68 15.02 -6.36
C SER A 185 41.31 15.44 -7.79
N THR A 186 40.01 15.61 -8.07
CA THR A 186 39.51 16.03 -9.38
C THR A 186 39.95 17.45 -9.73
N VAL A 187 39.81 18.41 -8.80
CA VAL A 187 40.27 19.79 -9.01
C VAL A 187 41.78 19.83 -9.19
N GLY A 188 42.54 19.06 -8.40
CA GLY A 188 44.00 18.92 -8.58
C GLY A 188 44.38 18.42 -9.98
N THR A 189 43.64 17.46 -10.51
CA THR A 189 43.85 16.97 -11.88
C THR A 189 43.49 18.05 -12.92
N ILE A 190 42.41 18.81 -12.72
CA ILE A 190 42.05 19.93 -13.61
C ILE A 190 43.13 21.02 -13.59
N GLU A 191 43.66 21.37 -12.41
CA GLU A 191 44.79 22.31 -12.26
C GLU A 191 46.01 21.82 -13.03
N ALA A 192 46.38 20.54 -12.87
CA ALA A 192 47.54 19.94 -13.52
C ALA A 192 47.39 19.90 -15.04
N MET A 193 46.23 19.47 -15.54
CA MET A 193 45.96 19.44 -16.99
C MET A 193 45.95 20.85 -17.59
N ASN A 194 45.42 21.84 -16.86
CA ASN A 194 45.50 23.24 -17.27
C ASN A 194 46.94 23.76 -17.27
N ALA A 195 47.77 23.40 -16.28
CA ALA A 195 49.17 23.78 -16.21
C ALA A 195 50.01 23.12 -17.32
N ILE A 196 49.78 21.85 -17.64
CA ILE A 196 50.40 21.14 -18.77
C ILE A 196 50.07 21.85 -20.08
N LYS A 197 48.83 22.32 -20.24
CA LYS A 197 48.36 22.97 -21.47
C LYS A 197 48.84 24.42 -21.63
N THR A 198 48.85 25.18 -20.54
CA THR A 198 49.09 26.64 -20.56
C THR A 198 50.49 27.04 -20.11
N GLY A 199 51.24 26.13 -19.50
CA GLY A 199 52.51 26.42 -18.83
C GLY A 199 52.38 27.16 -17.50
N LYS A 200 51.14 27.40 -17.02
CA LYS A 200 50.89 28.14 -15.78
C LYS A 200 49.98 27.34 -14.84
N LEU A 201 50.46 27.11 -13.63
CA LEU A 201 49.68 26.52 -12.55
C LEU A 201 48.84 27.61 -11.86
N ASP A 202 47.52 27.57 -12.07
CA ASP A 202 46.55 28.41 -11.36
C ASP A 202 45.88 27.58 -10.26
N LYS A 203 45.75 28.14 -9.06
CA LYS A 203 45.04 27.50 -7.95
C LYS A 203 43.53 27.68 -8.11
N LEU A 204 42.79 26.58 -8.24
CA LEU A 204 41.35 26.53 -8.46
C LEU A 204 40.58 26.27 -7.16
N SER A 205 39.33 26.71 -7.11
CA SER A 205 38.51 26.61 -5.92
C SER A 205 37.93 25.21 -5.73
N VAL A 206 38.43 24.51 -4.72
CA VAL A 206 37.81 23.26 -4.27
C VAL A 206 36.50 23.55 -3.55
N GLN A 207 36.38 24.69 -2.87
CA GLN A 207 35.17 25.05 -2.13
C GLN A 207 33.98 25.33 -3.03
N GLU A 208 34.21 25.93 -4.20
CA GLU A 208 33.16 26.07 -5.19
C GLU A 208 32.59 24.71 -5.56
N VAL A 209 33.44 23.72 -5.82
CA VAL A 209 33.02 22.36 -6.15
C VAL A 209 32.26 21.71 -4.99
N ILE A 210 32.72 21.89 -3.75
CA ILE A 210 32.02 21.44 -2.54
C ILE A 210 30.62 22.05 -2.44
N ASP A 211 30.48 23.35 -2.69
CA ASP A 211 29.21 24.08 -2.51
C ASP A 211 28.25 23.94 -3.70
N CYS A 212 28.76 23.69 -4.92
CA CYS A 212 28.01 23.80 -6.17
C CYS A 212 27.78 22.50 -6.92
N ALA A 213 28.64 21.49 -6.77
CA ALA A 213 28.53 20.27 -7.58
C ALA A 213 27.23 19.51 -7.28
N GLY A 214 26.52 19.13 -8.35
CA GLY A 214 25.29 18.34 -8.28
C GLY A 214 25.50 16.88 -8.68
N LEU A 215 24.43 16.23 -9.17
CA LEU A 215 24.43 14.83 -9.64
C LEU A 215 24.87 13.79 -8.60
N GLY A 216 24.54 13.99 -7.32
CA GLY A 216 24.85 13.03 -6.25
C GLY A 216 26.15 13.34 -5.48
N ASN A 217 26.82 14.44 -5.78
CA ASN A 217 27.87 15.00 -4.92
C ASN A 217 27.23 15.79 -3.77
N LEU A 218 27.63 15.51 -2.52
CA LEU A 218 26.99 15.99 -1.30
C LEU A 218 27.94 16.84 -0.43
N GLY A 219 28.84 17.59 -1.06
CA GLY A 219 29.80 18.45 -0.37
C GLY A 219 30.71 17.67 0.57
N CYS A 220 30.74 18.06 1.85
CA CYS A 220 31.55 17.42 2.89
C CYS A 220 31.04 16.04 3.30
N ALA A 221 29.82 15.64 2.93
CA ALA A 221 29.30 14.29 3.20
C ALA A 221 29.81 13.24 2.19
N GLY A 222 30.56 13.65 1.17
CA GLY A 222 31.12 12.76 0.15
C GLY A 222 30.63 13.05 -1.27
N GLY A 223 31.25 12.40 -2.24
CA GLY A 223 30.97 12.59 -3.66
C GLY A 223 31.75 11.59 -4.51
N ASP A 224 31.53 11.64 -5.82
CA ASP A 224 32.04 10.70 -6.81
C ASP A 224 32.75 11.49 -7.92
N ILE A 225 33.96 11.04 -8.26
CA ILE A 225 34.86 11.74 -9.20
C ILE A 225 34.25 11.84 -10.60
N CYS A 226 33.55 10.80 -11.03
CA CYS A 226 32.92 10.72 -12.34
C CYS A 226 31.64 11.52 -12.42
N LEU A 227 30.81 11.52 -11.36
CA LEU A 227 29.60 12.34 -11.26
C LEU A 227 29.95 13.84 -11.21
N LEU A 228 31.06 14.20 -10.55
CA LEU A 228 31.56 15.57 -10.60
C LEU A 228 31.95 15.98 -12.03
N LEU A 229 32.76 15.18 -12.72
CA LEU A 229 33.15 15.48 -14.10
C LEU A 229 31.94 15.49 -15.05
N ASP A 230 30.98 14.60 -14.81
CA ASP A 230 29.69 14.60 -15.48
C ASP A 230 28.97 15.93 -15.27
N TRP A 231 28.88 16.41 -14.03
CA TRP A 231 28.23 17.67 -13.68
C TRP A 231 28.92 18.86 -14.34
N LEU A 232 30.25 18.94 -14.29
CA LEU A 232 31.04 20.03 -14.89
C LEU A 232 30.78 20.13 -16.40
N VAL A 233 30.84 19.01 -17.13
CA VAL A 233 30.61 19.00 -18.58
C VAL A 233 29.14 19.20 -18.93
N MET A 234 28.20 18.58 -18.20
CA MET A 234 26.77 18.68 -18.51
C MET A 234 26.24 20.09 -18.30
N THR A 235 26.61 20.72 -17.18
CA THR A 235 26.14 22.05 -16.79
C THR A 235 26.91 23.19 -17.44
N ASP A 236 28.00 22.87 -18.14
CA ASP A 236 28.88 23.85 -18.77
C ASP A 236 29.61 24.74 -17.74
N ALA A 237 29.77 24.25 -16.51
CA ALA A 237 30.34 24.99 -15.39
C ALA A 237 31.83 25.32 -15.57
N VAL A 238 32.24 26.43 -14.97
CA VAL A 238 33.62 26.92 -14.96
C VAL A 238 34.10 26.85 -13.51
N VAL A 239 35.22 26.16 -13.27
CA VAL A 239 35.84 26.12 -11.94
C VAL A 239 36.67 27.39 -11.74
N GLU A 240 36.25 28.23 -10.81
CA GLU A 240 36.83 29.52 -10.46
C GLU A 240 38.19 29.37 -9.78
N LYS A 241 38.93 30.48 -9.69
CA LYS A 241 40.17 30.52 -8.92
C LYS A 241 39.87 30.53 -7.43
N GLU A 242 40.74 29.88 -6.65
CA GLU A 242 40.63 29.84 -5.18
C GLU A 242 40.55 31.24 -4.54
N ALA A 243 41.18 32.25 -5.15
CA ALA A 243 41.12 33.63 -4.65
C ALA A 243 39.71 34.27 -4.75
N GLU A 244 38.90 33.83 -5.73
CA GLU A 244 37.53 34.32 -5.94
C GLU A 244 36.52 33.56 -5.05
N TYR A 245 36.81 32.29 -4.76
CA TYR A 245 35.99 31.43 -3.90
C TYR A 245 36.87 30.68 -2.88
N PRO A 246 37.21 31.31 -1.74
CA PRO A 246 38.17 30.74 -0.78
C PRO A 246 37.69 29.51 -0.03
N LEU A 247 38.62 28.59 0.25
CA LEU A 247 38.38 27.35 1.00
C LEU A 247 37.90 27.57 2.45
N ARG A 248 36.86 26.83 2.84
CA ARG A 248 36.24 26.85 4.17
C ARG A 248 36.11 25.48 4.82
N LEU A 249 36.08 24.40 4.02
CA LEU A 249 35.92 23.01 4.47
C LEU A 249 34.61 22.74 5.22
N THR A 250 33.53 23.43 4.81
CA THR A 250 32.17 23.21 5.32
C THR A 250 31.18 23.33 4.17
N ASP A 251 30.00 22.74 4.30
CA ASP A 251 28.93 22.92 3.31
C ASP A 251 28.41 24.36 3.30
N GLY A 252 28.30 24.93 2.11
CA GLY A 252 27.79 26.27 1.88
C GLY A 252 26.78 26.32 0.74
N ALA A 253 26.03 27.42 0.69
CA ALA A 253 25.22 27.70 -0.50
C ALA A 253 26.14 28.07 -1.67
N CYS A 254 25.97 27.41 -2.82
CA CYS A 254 26.68 27.75 -4.06
C CYS A 254 26.55 29.24 -4.40
N LYS A 255 27.71 29.93 -4.43
CA LYS A 255 27.84 31.37 -4.75
C LYS A 255 28.58 31.64 -6.06
N ALA A 256 28.85 30.61 -6.86
CA ALA A 256 29.57 30.74 -8.13
C ALA A 256 28.90 31.79 -9.03
N ASN A 257 29.71 32.66 -9.60
CA ASN A 257 29.25 33.79 -10.39
C ASN A 257 29.34 33.45 -11.88
N LYS A 258 28.24 33.56 -12.62
CA LYS A 258 28.15 33.16 -14.03
C LYS A 258 29.10 33.90 -14.99
N ASN A 259 29.71 35.02 -14.55
CA ASN A 259 30.60 35.85 -15.36
C ASN A 259 32.09 35.74 -14.97
N THR A 260 32.48 34.77 -14.16
CA THR A 260 33.87 34.63 -13.66
C THR A 260 34.80 33.96 -14.67
N THR A 261 36.10 34.20 -14.49
CA THR A 261 37.16 33.55 -15.27
C THR A 261 37.72 32.36 -14.50
N GLY A 262 37.75 31.19 -15.13
CA GLY A 262 38.25 29.96 -14.54
C GLY A 262 38.56 28.90 -15.59
N VAL A 263 38.64 27.64 -15.16
CA VAL A 263 38.95 26.50 -16.04
C VAL A 263 37.69 25.71 -16.32
N LYS A 264 37.49 25.36 -17.59
CA LYS A 264 36.35 24.58 -18.05
C LYS A 264 36.82 23.22 -18.56
N VAL A 265 36.22 22.17 -18.01
CA VAL A 265 36.39 20.81 -18.51
C VAL A 265 35.72 20.69 -19.87
N LYS A 266 36.50 20.31 -20.88
CA LYS A 266 36.02 20.09 -22.26
C LYS A 266 35.43 18.70 -22.40
N THR A 267 36.20 17.70 -21.97
CA THR A 267 35.84 16.30 -22.01
C THR A 267 36.64 15.57 -20.93
N PHE A 268 36.22 14.36 -20.62
CA PHE A 268 36.87 13.50 -19.64
C PHE A 268 36.52 12.06 -19.98
N THR A 269 37.30 11.12 -19.44
CA THR A 269 36.95 9.70 -19.41
C THR A 269 36.78 9.25 -17.97
N CYS A 270 36.00 8.19 -17.79
CA CYS A 270 35.77 7.53 -16.52
C CYS A 270 35.72 6.04 -16.78
N ASP A 271 36.83 5.38 -16.51
CA ASP A 271 37.15 4.05 -17.02
C ASP A 271 37.36 3.04 -15.89
N ASP A 272 36.97 1.79 -16.16
CA ASP A 272 37.30 0.62 -15.35
C ASP A 272 38.45 -0.12 -16.04
N PHE A 273 39.62 -0.09 -15.41
CA PHE A 273 40.85 -0.71 -15.88
C PHE A 273 41.23 -1.94 -15.06
N VAL A 274 40.28 -2.62 -14.39
CA VAL A 274 40.55 -3.88 -13.69
C VAL A 274 41.12 -4.91 -14.66
N GLY A 275 42.37 -5.32 -14.42
CA GLY A 275 43.12 -6.22 -15.31
C GLY A 275 43.76 -5.55 -16.54
N ALA A 276 43.70 -4.22 -16.64
CA ALA A 276 44.24 -3.40 -17.73
C ALA A 276 45.00 -2.16 -17.21
N GLU A 277 45.72 -2.30 -16.09
CA GLU A 277 46.51 -1.22 -15.47
C GLU A 277 47.58 -0.60 -16.39
N ASP A 278 47.96 -1.28 -17.48
CA ASP A 278 48.83 -0.70 -18.51
C ASP A 278 48.22 0.53 -19.20
N GLN A 279 46.89 0.65 -19.22
CA GLN A 279 46.19 1.84 -19.70
C GLN A 279 46.39 3.04 -18.77
N ILE A 280 46.40 2.82 -17.45
CA ILE A 280 46.69 3.86 -16.44
C ILE A 280 48.13 4.37 -16.62
N LEU A 281 49.08 3.45 -16.78
CA LEU A 281 50.49 3.80 -17.04
C LEU A 281 50.65 4.58 -18.36
N SER A 282 49.93 4.18 -19.41
CA SER A 282 49.93 4.90 -20.68
C SER A 282 49.35 6.32 -20.53
N ALA A 283 48.24 6.48 -19.82
CA ALA A 283 47.64 7.79 -19.55
C ALA A 283 48.60 8.70 -18.78
N LEU A 284 49.21 8.19 -17.69
CA LEU A 284 50.19 8.94 -16.91
C LEU A 284 51.41 9.34 -17.74
N ALA A 285 51.87 8.48 -18.65
CA ALA A 285 53.06 8.75 -19.45
C ALA A 285 52.83 9.70 -20.63
N THR A 286 51.64 9.66 -21.24
CA THR A 286 51.38 10.32 -22.53
C THR A 286 50.40 11.47 -22.46
N HIS A 287 49.55 11.50 -21.42
CA HIS A 287 48.49 12.49 -21.27
C HIS A 287 48.74 13.43 -20.09
N GLY A 288 48.85 12.89 -18.88
CA GLY A 288 48.97 13.66 -17.65
C GLY A 288 48.52 12.90 -16.40
N PRO A 289 48.50 13.57 -15.23
CA PRO A 289 47.94 13.02 -14.00
C PRO A 289 46.48 12.56 -14.17
N VAL A 290 46.08 11.58 -13.36
CA VAL A 290 44.71 11.03 -13.38
C VAL A 290 44.14 10.99 -11.96
N THR A 291 42.82 11.09 -11.83
CA THR A 291 42.14 10.88 -10.55
C THR A 291 41.69 9.43 -10.45
N VAL A 292 41.87 8.80 -9.29
CA VAL A 292 41.40 7.42 -9.04
C VAL A 292 40.66 7.31 -7.72
N ALA A 293 39.64 6.47 -7.71
CA ALA A 293 38.96 6.04 -6.51
C ALA A 293 39.63 4.79 -5.91
N VAL A 294 39.71 4.73 -4.59
CA VAL A 294 40.46 3.71 -3.83
C VAL A 294 39.75 3.37 -2.53
N ASN A 295 40.04 2.19 -1.99
CA ASN A 295 39.72 1.82 -0.62
C ASN A 295 40.91 2.12 0.31
N ALA A 296 40.75 3.12 1.17
CA ALA A 296 41.79 3.65 2.04
C ALA A 296 41.61 3.29 3.53
N LEU A 297 40.76 2.30 3.87
CA LEU A 297 40.38 1.99 5.26
C LEU A 297 41.58 1.70 6.19
N THR A 298 42.66 1.15 5.65
CA THR A 298 43.88 0.77 6.37
C THR A 298 45.01 1.79 6.23
N TRP A 299 44.75 2.94 5.62
CA TRP A 299 45.78 3.96 5.39
C TRP A 299 45.97 4.89 6.58
N GLN A 300 45.08 4.81 7.59
CA GLN A 300 45.08 5.63 8.80
C GLN A 300 46.47 5.74 9.45
N HIS A 301 47.27 4.67 9.42
CA HIS A 301 48.57 4.59 10.09
C HIS A 301 49.77 4.59 9.13
N TYR A 302 49.59 4.93 7.85
CA TYR A 302 50.65 4.86 6.85
C TYR A 302 51.69 6.00 7.03
N LEU A 303 52.97 5.63 7.13
CA LEU A 303 54.09 6.58 7.23
C LEU A 303 54.95 6.65 5.95
N GLY A 304 54.94 5.63 5.11
CA GLY A 304 55.77 5.57 3.89
C GLY A 304 55.97 4.16 3.36
N GLY A 305 56.81 3.99 2.35
CA GLY A 305 57.05 2.69 1.71
C GLY A 305 56.11 2.42 0.54
N ILE A 306 55.80 1.14 0.23
CA ILE A 306 54.92 0.73 -0.88
C ILE A 306 53.82 -0.20 -0.36
N ILE A 307 52.56 0.18 -0.56
CA ILE A 307 51.38 -0.59 -0.18
C ILE A 307 51.16 -1.72 -1.20
N GLN A 308 51.11 -2.97 -0.73
CA GLN A 308 51.09 -4.16 -1.62
C GLN A 308 49.88 -5.10 -1.45
N PHE A 309 49.24 -5.21 -0.28
CA PHE A 309 48.18 -6.22 -0.07
C PHE A 309 47.11 -5.91 1.01
N HIS A 310 47.24 -4.82 1.77
CA HIS A 310 46.40 -4.56 2.96
C HIS A 310 45.51 -3.33 2.77
N CYS A 311 44.54 -3.36 1.88
CA CYS A 311 43.48 -2.35 1.78
C CYS A 311 42.21 -2.99 2.34
N GLY A 312 41.82 -2.66 3.57
CA GLY A 312 40.77 -3.41 4.28
C GLY A 312 39.44 -3.43 3.52
N GLY A 313 38.83 -4.60 3.35
CA GLY A 313 37.56 -4.77 2.62
C GLY A 313 37.74 -5.24 1.19
N SER A 314 36.65 -5.22 0.40
CA SER A 314 36.69 -5.64 -1.01
C SER A 314 37.35 -4.57 -1.89
N PRO A 315 38.13 -4.92 -2.94
CA PRO A 315 38.58 -3.97 -3.96
C PRO A 315 37.43 -3.22 -4.66
N ALA A 316 36.18 -3.67 -4.50
CA ALA A 316 34.99 -2.98 -5.00
C ALA A 316 34.36 -2.02 -3.98
N GLU A 317 34.91 -1.85 -2.78
CA GLU A 317 34.43 -0.96 -1.71
C GLU A 317 35.27 0.33 -1.64
N LEU A 318 35.29 1.05 -2.76
CA LEU A 318 35.96 2.34 -2.86
C LEU A 318 35.34 3.33 -1.86
N ASN A 319 36.20 4.08 -1.17
CA ASN A 319 35.78 5.00 -0.11
C ASN A 319 36.63 6.28 -0.02
N HIS A 320 37.50 6.52 -1.00
CA HIS A 320 38.41 7.66 -1.01
C HIS A 320 38.88 7.93 -2.44
N ALA A 321 39.30 9.15 -2.73
CA ALA A 321 39.83 9.53 -4.05
C ALA A 321 41.18 10.23 -3.94
N VAL A 322 42.11 9.89 -4.83
CA VAL A 322 43.47 10.44 -4.89
C VAL A 322 43.88 10.80 -6.31
N GLU A 323 44.84 11.72 -6.44
CA GLU A 323 45.44 12.10 -7.72
C GLU A 323 46.71 11.27 -7.95
N LEU A 324 46.73 10.41 -8.98
CA LEU A 324 47.95 9.74 -9.43
C LEU A 324 48.79 10.72 -10.25
N VAL A 325 49.99 11.02 -9.76
CA VAL A 325 50.89 12.03 -10.34
C VAL A 325 52.11 11.42 -11.03
N GLY A 326 52.19 10.10 -11.09
CA GLY A 326 53.33 9.40 -11.66
C GLY A 326 53.42 7.93 -11.28
N TYR A 327 54.50 7.29 -11.73
CA TYR A 327 54.84 5.90 -11.41
C TYR A 327 56.35 5.65 -11.51
N ASP A 328 56.82 4.58 -10.88
CA ASP A 328 58.18 4.06 -10.98
C ASP A 328 58.15 2.54 -11.27
N LEU A 329 58.69 2.13 -12.43
CA LEU A 329 58.82 0.74 -12.85
C LEU A 329 60.24 0.17 -12.67
N SER A 330 61.16 0.94 -12.08
CA SER A 330 62.59 0.60 -12.00
C SER A 330 62.95 -0.29 -10.80
N GLY A 331 62.16 -0.22 -9.72
CA GLY A 331 62.36 -1.02 -8.51
C GLY A 331 61.79 -2.44 -8.59
N ASP A 332 62.13 -3.27 -7.59
CA ASP A 332 61.64 -4.65 -7.45
C ASP A 332 60.12 -4.73 -7.29
N VAL A 333 59.54 -3.71 -6.67
CA VAL A 333 58.08 -3.51 -6.56
C VAL A 333 57.72 -2.23 -7.32
N PRO A 334 57.24 -2.32 -8.56
CA PRO A 334 56.72 -1.18 -9.31
C PRO A 334 55.55 -0.53 -8.58
N TYR A 335 55.47 0.81 -8.57
CA TYR A 335 54.42 1.53 -7.86
C TYR A 335 53.94 2.83 -8.55
N TYR A 336 52.70 3.21 -8.29
CA TYR A 336 52.15 4.54 -8.58
C TYR A 336 52.48 5.52 -7.45
N ILE A 337 52.67 6.79 -7.80
CA ILE A 337 52.82 7.90 -6.85
C ILE A 337 51.46 8.60 -6.74
N ALA A 338 50.80 8.48 -5.59
CA ALA A 338 49.49 9.06 -5.33
C ALA A 338 49.61 10.25 -4.38
N LYS A 339 49.03 11.39 -4.76
CA LYS A 339 48.88 12.59 -3.94
C LYS A 339 47.58 12.51 -3.15
N ASN A 340 47.67 12.67 -1.83
CA ASN A 340 46.55 12.58 -0.92
C ASN A 340 46.07 13.97 -0.44
N SER A 341 44.90 14.01 0.20
CA SER A 341 44.23 15.21 0.73
C SER A 341 44.23 15.28 2.26
N TRP A 342 45.15 14.61 2.96
CA TRP A 342 45.25 14.61 4.44
C TRP A 342 46.41 15.45 5.00
N GLY A 343 46.97 16.35 4.18
CA GLY A 343 48.07 17.24 4.56
C GLY A 343 49.47 16.64 4.39
N LYS A 344 50.48 17.50 4.54
CA LYS A 344 51.89 17.15 4.30
C LYS A 344 52.49 16.23 5.35
N ASP A 345 51.93 16.19 6.56
CA ASP A 345 52.44 15.35 7.65
C ASP A 345 52.00 13.89 7.53
N PHE A 346 51.20 13.56 6.51
CA PHE A 346 50.74 12.21 6.22
C PHE A 346 51.65 11.51 5.20
N GLY A 347 52.01 10.24 5.45
CA GLY A 347 52.82 9.44 4.52
C GLY A 347 54.15 10.11 4.16
N ASN A 348 54.53 10.05 2.89
CA ASN A 348 55.73 10.68 2.36
C ASN A 348 55.42 12.11 1.90
N ALA A 349 55.39 13.06 2.83
CA ALA A 349 55.11 14.48 2.57
C ALA A 349 53.74 14.74 1.90
N GLY A 350 52.72 13.95 2.24
CA GLY A 350 51.38 13.98 1.64
C GLY A 350 51.15 13.00 0.49
N TYR A 351 52.15 12.18 0.17
CA TYR A 351 52.09 11.18 -0.90
C TYR A 351 52.17 9.76 -0.35
N LEU A 352 51.62 8.82 -1.10
CA LEU A 352 51.71 7.39 -0.83
C LEU A 352 52.00 6.61 -2.11
N ASN A 353 52.63 5.44 -1.97
CA ASN A 353 52.98 4.60 -3.10
C ASN A 353 52.14 3.32 -3.11
N LEU A 354 51.53 3.03 -4.25
CA LEU A 354 50.63 1.89 -4.45
C LEU A 354 51.25 0.92 -5.45
N ALA A 355 51.41 -0.36 -5.08
CA ALA A 355 51.97 -1.36 -5.99
C ALA A 355 51.15 -1.53 -7.28
N ILE A 356 51.83 -1.73 -8.40
CA ILE A 356 51.20 -1.89 -9.72
C ILE A 356 50.89 -3.37 -9.99
N GLY A 357 49.73 -3.64 -10.59
CA GLY A 357 49.42 -4.92 -11.24
C GLY A 357 48.45 -5.83 -10.50
N SER A 358 48.09 -5.51 -9.25
CA SER A 358 47.14 -6.31 -8.47
C SER A 358 45.80 -5.60 -8.23
N ASN A 359 45.52 -4.50 -8.91
CA ASN A 359 44.42 -3.60 -8.62
C ASN A 359 44.38 -3.24 -7.13
N ILE A 360 45.54 -2.85 -6.60
CA ILE A 360 45.69 -2.63 -5.17
C ILE A 360 44.74 -1.54 -4.69
N CYS A 361 44.05 -1.79 -3.58
CA CYS A 361 43.00 -0.93 -3.04
C CYS A 361 41.85 -0.63 -4.02
N GLY A 362 41.67 -1.40 -5.09
CA GLY A 362 40.64 -1.13 -6.10
C GLY A 362 40.94 0.06 -7.01
N LEU A 363 42.18 0.55 -7.07
CA LEU A 363 42.54 1.78 -7.80
C LEU A 363 42.16 1.77 -9.29
N ALA A 364 42.03 0.59 -9.89
CA ALA A 364 41.72 0.45 -11.30
C ALA A 364 40.20 0.38 -11.55
N ASN A 365 39.36 0.33 -10.52
CA ASN A 365 37.92 0.22 -10.67
C ASN A 365 37.27 1.49 -11.20
N GLU A 366 37.84 2.66 -10.91
CA GLU A 366 37.35 3.94 -11.40
C GLU A 366 38.50 4.94 -11.53
N VAL A 367 38.86 5.22 -12.79
CA VAL A 367 39.96 6.09 -13.19
C VAL A 367 39.44 7.17 -14.10
N ALA A 368 39.70 8.43 -13.76
CA ALA A 368 39.26 9.58 -14.51
C ALA A 368 40.42 10.34 -15.15
N THR A 369 40.33 10.54 -16.47
CA THR A 369 41.22 11.43 -17.23
C THR A 369 40.46 12.69 -17.65
N VAL A 370 41.12 13.85 -17.72
CA VAL A 370 40.45 15.14 -17.97
C VAL A 370 41.13 15.89 -19.11
N ASP A 371 40.34 16.60 -19.91
CA ASP A 371 40.78 17.56 -20.94
C ASP A 371 40.10 18.92 -20.74
N VAL A 372 40.84 20.02 -20.96
CA VAL A 372 40.37 21.41 -20.78
C VAL A 372 40.40 22.22 -22.09
N ASN A 373 39.56 23.27 -22.23
CA ASN A 373 39.29 23.98 -23.50
C ASN A 373 40.26 25.16 -23.85
N PHE A 374 40.44 25.45 -25.17
CA PHE A 374 40.91 26.73 -25.78
C PHE A 374 39.86 27.27 -26.77
N LYS A 375 39.78 28.60 -26.98
CA LYS A 375 39.02 29.25 -28.07
C LYS A 375 39.67 28.96 -29.43
N VAL A 376 39.26 27.89 -30.11
CA VAL A 376 39.61 27.67 -31.52
C VAL A 376 38.54 28.30 -32.41
N ASN A 377 38.96 29.17 -33.33
CA ASN A 377 38.13 29.62 -34.45
C ASN A 377 37.77 28.41 -35.30
N LEU A 378 36.49 28.02 -35.30
CA LEU A 378 35.98 26.89 -36.07
C LEU A 378 35.91 27.26 -37.56
N LYS A 379 36.89 26.80 -38.33
CA LYS A 379 36.66 26.34 -39.71
C LYS A 379 37.28 24.96 -39.85
N GLU A 380 36.53 24.11 -40.55
CA GLU A 380 36.74 22.70 -40.86
C GLU A 380 36.21 21.71 -39.83
N GLY A 381 35.17 21.02 -40.29
CA GLY A 381 34.36 20.08 -39.54
C GLY A 381 35.11 18.79 -39.26
N ILE A 382 35.07 18.41 -37.99
CA ILE A 382 35.04 17.04 -37.54
C ILE A 382 33.76 16.98 -36.69
N GLU A 383 32.84 16.06 -37.00
CA GLU A 383 31.61 15.86 -36.24
C GLU A 383 31.96 15.50 -34.78
N VAL A 384 31.99 16.52 -33.92
CA VAL A 384 31.99 16.33 -32.48
C VAL A 384 30.57 15.93 -32.10
N LEU A 385 30.33 14.62 -32.00
CA LEU A 385 29.17 14.08 -31.28
C LEU A 385 29.12 14.75 -29.90
N ASP A 386 28.07 15.53 -29.65
CA ASP A 386 27.81 16.17 -28.35
C ASP A 386 27.91 15.10 -27.25
N LEU A 387 28.81 15.27 -26.28
CA LEU A 387 28.96 14.36 -25.12
C LEU A 387 27.62 14.09 -24.43
N ARG A 388 26.67 15.03 -24.50
CA ARG A 388 25.30 14.84 -24.01
C ARG A 388 24.55 13.76 -24.79
N ARG A 389 24.73 13.69 -26.12
CA ARG A 389 24.18 12.63 -26.97
C ARG A 389 24.82 11.27 -26.66
N LEU A 390 26.13 11.20 -26.39
CA LEU A 390 26.78 9.96 -25.95
C LEU A 390 26.24 9.48 -24.59
N LYS A 391 26.02 10.39 -23.64
CA LYS A 391 25.39 10.05 -22.35
C LYS A 391 23.94 9.63 -22.50
N PHE A 392 23.20 10.24 -23.43
CA PHE A 392 21.85 9.81 -23.74
C PHE A 392 21.83 8.43 -24.43
N GLN A 393 22.78 8.12 -25.30
CA GLN A 393 22.95 6.77 -25.87
C GLN A 393 23.30 5.74 -24.79
N LYS A 394 24.14 6.11 -23.80
CA LYS A 394 24.39 5.27 -22.63
C LYS A 394 23.13 5.07 -21.79
N TYR A 395 22.36 6.13 -21.52
CA TYR A 395 21.06 6.06 -20.84
C TYR A 395 20.09 5.11 -21.55
N ILE A 396 19.99 5.21 -22.88
CA ILE A 396 19.18 4.31 -23.72
C ILE A 396 19.60 2.86 -23.51
N LYS A 397 20.92 2.59 -23.50
CA LYS A 397 21.46 1.25 -23.28
C LYS A 397 21.21 0.73 -21.86
N ASP A 398 21.47 1.56 -20.85
CA ASP A 398 21.36 1.19 -19.44
C ASP A 398 19.91 0.85 -19.06
N PHE A 399 18.94 1.58 -19.61
CA PHE A 399 17.50 1.34 -19.41
C PHE A 399 16.83 0.54 -20.53
N LYS A 400 17.61 -0.03 -21.46
CA LYS A 400 17.14 -0.89 -22.57
C LYS A 400 16.01 -0.28 -23.41
N LYS A 401 16.19 0.97 -23.83
CA LYS A 401 15.21 1.75 -24.60
C LYS A 401 15.51 1.73 -26.10
N SER A 402 14.52 2.10 -26.90
CA SER A 402 14.60 2.28 -28.35
C SER A 402 13.58 3.34 -28.77
N TYR A 403 13.94 4.21 -29.72
CA TYR A 403 13.07 5.28 -30.22
C TYR A 403 13.17 5.38 -31.75
N GLU A 404 12.10 5.81 -32.38
CA GLU A 404 12.10 6.29 -33.76
C GLU A 404 12.76 7.69 -33.85
N ASP A 405 13.20 8.09 -35.04
CA ASP A 405 14.02 9.30 -35.24
C ASP A 405 13.32 10.60 -34.77
N ASP A 406 12.00 10.69 -34.93
CA ASP A 406 11.19 11.84 -34.49
C ASP A 406 10.96 11.86 -32.97
N GLU A 407 10.89 10.69 -32.33
CA GLU A 407 10.83 10.56 -30.87
C GLU A 407 12.19 10.80 -30.21
N TYR A 408 13.30 10.39 -30.84
CA TYR A 408 14.65 10.46 -30.29
C TYR A 408 15.02 11.88 -29.84
N GLU A 409 14.81 12.88 -30.69
CA GLU A 409 15.15 14.28 -30.38
C GLU A 409 14.33 14.83 -29.22
N ARG A 410 13.02 14.52 -29.18
CA ARG A 410 12.14 14.92 -28.06
C ARG A 410 12.58 14.26 -26.76
N ARG A 411 12.94 12.98 -26.78
CA ARG A 411 13.44 12.24 -25.60
C ARG A 411 14.77 12.78 -25.12
N PHE A 412 15.66 13.17 -26.04
CA PHE A 412 16.93 13.80 -25.73
C PHE A 412 16.74 15.18 -25.05
N ASP A 413 15.78 15.98 -25.51
CA ASP A 413 15.43 17.25 -24.88
C ASP A 413 14.87 17.08 -23.47
N ASN A 414 13.96 16.12 -23.27
CA ASN A 414 13.44 15.77 -21.95
C ASN A 414 14.55 15.27 -21.01
N PHE A 415 15.47 14.43 -21.52
CA PHE A 415 16.63 13.94 -20.78
C PHE A 415 17.51 15.08 -20.27
N LYS A 416 17.80 16.08 -21.12
CA LYS A 416 18.52 17.29 -20.71
C LYS A 416 17.77 18.09 -19.65
N ALA A 417 16.44 18.16 -19.73
CA ALA A 417 15.63 18.86 -18.73
C ALA A 417 15.67 18.14 -17.37
N SER A 418 15.57 16.80 -17.37
CA SER A 418 15.68 15.98 -16.16
C SER A 418 17.02 16.13 -15.46
N LEU A 419 18.14 16.20 -16.21
CA LEU A 419 19.46 16.46 -15.65
C LEU A 419 19.54 17.80 -14.90
N LYS A 420 18.90 18.85 -15.44
CA LYS A 420 18.82 20.17 -14.79
C LYS A 420 17.95 20.11 -13.53
N GLU A 421 16.81 19.43 -13.60
CA GLU A 421 15.91 19.27 -12.46
C GLU A 421 16.54 18.46 -11.33
N ILE A 422 17.25 17.37 -11.65
CA ILE A 422 18.03 16.56 -10.68
C ILE A 422 19.02 17.44 -9.93
N ALA A 423 19.80 18.26 -10.64
CA ALA A 423 20.77 19.15 -10.02
C ALA A 423 20.09 20.17 -9.08
N GLN A 424 18.91 20.68 -9.47
CA GLN A 424 18.14 21.62 -8.65
C GLN A 424 17.52 20.96 -7.41
N LEU A 425 16.93 19.76 -7.56
CA LEU A 425 16.30 19.03 -6.46
C LEU A 425 17.32 18.58 -5.42
N ASN A 426 18.48 18.05 -5.85
CA ASN A 426 19.57 17.69 -4.94
C ASN A 426 20.10 18.88 -4.13
N LYS A 427 20.03 20.11 -4.66
CA LYS A 427 20.38 21.32 -3.91
C LYS A 427 19.34 21.71 -2.86
N LEU A 428 18.07 21.42 -3.11
CA LEU A 428 16.95 21.79 -2.23
C LEU A 428 16.74 20.78 -1.10
N GLU A 429 17.04 19.51 -1.37
CA GLU A 429 16.74 18.38 -0.51
C GLU A 429 18.02 17.85 0.15
N GLY A 430 18.41 18.42 1.29
CA GLY A 430 19.73 18.15 1.89
C GLY A 430 20.06 16.68 2.27
N ARG A 431 19.11 15.73 2.18
CA ARG A 431 19.36 14.28 2.39
C ARG A 431 18.60 13.36 1.41
N THR A 432 18.04 13.91 0.35
CA THR A 432 17.39 13.13 -0.73
C THR A 432 18.33 13.07 -1.91
N VAL A 433 18.44 11.91 -2.53
CA VAL A 433 19.28 11.67 -3.71
C VAL A 433 18.38 11.48 -4.92
N PHE A 434 18.46 12.45 -5.83
CA PHE A 434 17.88 12.38 -7.17
C PHE A 434 18.96 12.03 -8.19
N GLY A 435 18.59 11.21 -9.16
CA GLY A 435 19.47 10.73 -10.22
C GLY A 435 18.67 10.24 -11.43
N LEU A 436 19.38 9.73 -12.44
CA LEU A 436 18.74 9.22 -13.63
C LEU A 436 17.97 7.93 -13.33
N THR A 437 16.72 7.87 -13.74
CA THR A 437 15.83 6.70 -13.68
C THR A 437 15.35 6.36 -15.09
N LYS A 438 14.65 5.24 -15.23
CA LYS A 438 13.95 4.89 -16.47
C LYS A 438 12.87 5.89 -16.90
N PHE A 439 12.57 6.93 -16.11
CA PHE A 439 11.61 7.97 -16.47
C PHE A 439 12.28 9.30 -16.85
N SER A 440 13.60 9.43 -16.72
CA SER A 440 14.32 10.69 -16.93
C SER A 440 14.32 11.21 -18.38
N ASP A 441 13.83 10.46 -19.37
CA ASP A 441 13.56 10.90 -20.75
C ASP A 441 12.10 11.34 -20.99
N MET A 442 11.27 11.31 -19.95
CA MET A 442 9.91 11.82 -19.99
C MET A 442 9.90 13.29 -19.58
N SER A 443 8.99 14.06 -20.16
CA SER A 443 8.70 15.37 -19.57
C SER A 443 7.94 15.17 -18.25
N LYS A 444 8.02 16.13 -17.33
CA LYS A 444 7.26 16.06 -16.06
C LYS A 444 5.76 15.90 -16.28
N ARG A 445 5.22 16.58 -17.29
CA ARG A 445 3.82 16.44 -17.70
C ARG A 445 3.52 15.01 -18.16
N GLU A 446 4.38 14.44 -18.99
CA GLU A 446 4.24 13.08 -19.47
C GLU A 446 4.31 12.05 -18.34
N PHE A 447 5.22 12.25 -17.37
CA PHE A 447 5.31 11.39 -16.18
C PHE A 447 4.01 11.43 -15.37
N VAL A 448 3.47 12.62 -15.10
CA VAL A 448 2.19 12.79 -14.40
C VAL A 448 1.03 12.14 -15.18
N GLU A 449 0.93 12.38 -16.49
CA GLU A 449 -0.15 11.86 -17.33
C GLU A 449 -0.09 10.34 -17.54
N GLN A 450 1.10 9.73 -17.57
CA GLN A 450 1.27 8.31 -17.89
C GLN A 450 1.54 7.41 -16.67
N MET A 451 2.04 7.95 -15.55
CA MET A 451 2.46 7.15 -14.39
C MET A 451 1.64 7.44 -13.12
N LEU A 452 1.10 8.65 -12.98
CA LEU A 452 0.37 9.10 -11.79
C LEU A 452 -1.14 9.12 -12.02
N LEU A 453 -1.90 9.06 -10.92
CA LEU A 453 -3.35 9.15 -10.92
C LEU A 453 -3.81 10.57 -11.27
N THR A 454 -4.93 10.68 -11.98
CA THR A 454 -5.57 11.97 -12.24
C THR A 454 -6.30 12.39 -10.96
N PRO A 455 -6.13 13.63 -10.46
CA PRO A 455 -6.96 14.15 -9.38
C PRO A 455 -8.43 14.14 -9.84
N THR A 456 -9.25 13.24 -9.32
CA THR A 456 -10.64 13.09 -9.78
C THR A 456 -11.54 14.13 -9.10
N ASP A 457 -11.86 15.19 -9.83
CA ASP A 457 -12.70 16.33 -9.40
C ASP A 457 -14.22 16.02 -9.37
N LYS A 458 -14.62 14.80 -9.00
CA LYS A 458 -16.03 14.42 -8.87
C LYS A 458 -16.31 13.88 -7.47
N ARG A 459 -17.04 14.71 -6.70
CA ARG A 459 -17.64 14.38 -5.40
C ARG A 459 -18.78 13.39 -5.64
N ILE A 460 -18.50 12.09 -5.54
CA ILE A 460 -19.50 11.11 -5.18
C ILE A 460 -18.93 10.35 -3.99
N ASP A 461 -19.28 10.80 -2.79
CA ASP A 461 -19.20 9.95 -1.61
C ASP A 461 -20.35 8.95 -1.75
N ILE A 462 -20.09 7.80 -2.40
CA ILE A 462 -20.99 6.65 -2.29
C ILE A 462 -20.83 6.14 -0.87
N VAL A 463 -21.74 6.55 0.01
CA VAL A 463 -21.90 5.96 1.33
C VAL A 463 -22.57 4.61 1.12
N SER A 464 -21.79 3.53 1.24
CA SER A 464 -22.30 2.17 1.11
C SER A 464 -21.60 1.20 2.07
N ASN A 465 -22.46 0.61 2.92
CA ASN A 465 -22.47 -0.66 3.65
C ASN A 465 -21.23 -1.37 4.21
N CYS A 466 -20.00 -0.95 3.99
CA CYS A 466 -18.85 -1.51 4.74
C CYS A 466 -18.58 -0.78 6.06
N THR A 467 -19.20 0.39 6.29
CA THR A 467 -19.20 1.09 7.59
C THR A 467 -20.51 1.85 7.87
N GLN A 468 -21.70 1.28 7.63
CA GLN A 468 -22.90 1.80 8.31
C GLN A 468 -22.97 1.30 9.76
N HIS A 469 -22.08 1.86 10.58
CA HIS A 469 -22.52 2.41 11.86
C HIS A 469 -22.65 3.90 11.65
N GLU A 470 -23.86 4.33 11.31
CA GLU A 470 -24.19 5.75 11.39
C GLU A 470 -24.10 6.19 12.87
N HIS A 471 -23.11 7.06 13.10
CA HIS A 471 -22.87 7.98 14.22
C HIS A 471 -21.52 7.77 14.94
N GLY A 472 -20.58 8.69 14.68
CA GLY A 472 -19.42 8.98 15.54
C GLY A 472 -18.06 8.46 15.02
N PRO A 473 -16.94 9.07 15.45
CA PRO A 473 -15.61 8.53 15.17
C PRO A 473 -15.51 7.12 15.74
N LEU A 474 -14.86 6.22 14.99
CA LEU A 474 -14.35 4.89 15.35
C LEU A 474 -14.96 4.18 16.58
N ARG A 475 -15.54 2.99 16.35
CA ARG A 475 -15.72 1.97 17.40
C ARG A 475 -14.37 1.61 18.02
N GLU A 476 -14.18 1.86 19.31
CA GLU A 476 -13.09 1.29 20.13
C GLU A 476 -13.24 -0.25 20.32
N ASP A 477 -14.38 -0.80 19.91
CA ASP A 477 -14.88 -2.15 20.19
C ASP A 477 -14.81 -3.14 19.01
N SER A 478 -14.09 -2.83 17.91
CA SER A 478 -13.80 -3.84 16.88
C SER A 478 -12.75 -4.85 17.40
N VAL A 479 -12.99 -6.14 17.19
CA VAL A 479 -12.12 -7.25 17.64
C VAL A 479 -10.68 -7.16 17.06
N LEU A 480 -10.47 -6.38 15.99
CA LEU A 480 -9.13 -6.09 15.45
C LEU A 480 -8.41 -4.96 16.18
N PHE A 481 -9.16 -4.13 16.91
CA PHE A 481 -8.69 -2.98 17.66
C PHE A 481 -8.93 -3.14 19.18
N SER A 482 -9.43 -4.30 19.62
CA SER A 482 -9.73 -4.58 21.03
C SER A 482 -8.44 -4.62 21.86
N ASP A 483 -8.32 -3.67 22.79
CA ASP A 483 -7.63 -3.63 24.10
C ASP A 483 -6.21 -4.17 24.28
N ARG A 484 -5.64 -4.95 23.35
CA ARG A 484 -4.39 -5.67 23.56
C ARG A 484 -3.15 -4.79 23.42
N TYR A 485 -3.26 -3.68 22.69
CA TYR A 485 -2.15 -2.76 22.37
C TYR A 485 -2.45 -1.29 22.65
N GLN A 486 -3.64 -0.93 23.15
CA GLN A 486 -3.98 0.48 23.44
C GLN A 486 -2.97 1.14 24.41
N ASN A 487 -2.41 0.36 25.33
CA ASN A 487 -1.43 0.80 26.33
C ASN A 487 0.03 0.54 25.94
N GLN A 488 0.33 0.01 24.74
CA GLN A 488 1.70 -0.21 24.28
C GLN A 488 2.17 0.93 23.38
N GLU A 489 3.37 1.43 23.65
CA GLU A 489 4.03 2.40 22.79
C GLU A 489 4.76 1.70 21.64
N PRO A 490 4.67 2.24 20.41
CA PRO A 490 5.29 1.64 19.25
C PRO A 490 6.82 1.74 19.38
N PRO A 491 7.60 0.79 18.82
CA PRO A 491 9.05 0.88 18.84
C PRO A 491 9.53 2.09 18.02
N GLU A 492 10.73 2.61 18.33
CA GLU A 492 11.33 3.75 17.62
C GLU A 492 11.51 3.48 16.11
N ASN A 493 11.81 2.22 15.76
CA ASN A 493 12.01 1.75 14.38
C ASN A 493 11.22 0.47 14.15
N PHE A 494 10.59 0.34 12.99
CA PHE A 494 9.85 -0.85 12.61
C PHE A 494 9.88 -1.07 11.08
N ASP A 495 10.12 -2.30 10.62
CA ASP A 495 10.18 -2.60 9.19
C ASP A 495 9.67 -4.02 8.90
N TRP A 496 8.53 -4.13 8.20
CA TRP A 496 7.93 -5.41 7.85
C TRP A 496 8.80 -6.25 6.90
N ARG A 497 9.80 -5.67 6.20
CA ARG A 497 10.75 -6.44 5.37
C ARG A 497 11.61 -7.39 6.19
N ASN A 498 11.79 -7.11 7.47
CA ASN A 498 12.50 -7.98 8.40
C ASN A 498 11.64 -9.17 8.86
N THR A 499 10.34 -9.17 8.54
CA THR A 499 9.45 -10.29 8.83
C THR A 499 9.29 -11.16 7.59
N LYS A 500 9.65 -12.43 7.71
CA LYS A 500 9.66 -13.38 6.60
C LYS A 500 8.29 -13.45 5.91
N ASP A 501 8.30 -13.39 4.58
CA ASP A 501 7.14 -13.55 3.68
C ASP A 501 6.05 -12.45 3.76
N VAL A 502 6.14 -11.48 4.68
CA VAL A 502 5.10 -10.44 4.84
C VAL A 502 5.12 -9.46 3.67
N ILE A 503 6.27 -8.89 3.35
CA ILE A 503 6.41 -7.99 2.19
C ILE A 503 6.86 -8.80 0.98
N LYS A 504 5.96 -8.96 0.01
CA LYS A 504 6.25 -9.60 -1.29
C LYS A 504 7.13 -8.73 -2.19
N GLU A 505 7.55 -9.27 -3.33
CA GLU A 505 8.38 -8.60 -4.34
C GLU A 505 7.78 -7.31 -4.89
N VAL A 506 8.63 -6.41 -5.41
CA VAL A 506 8.19 -5.14 -5.99
C VAL A 506 7.82 -5.34 -7.46
N LEU A 507 6.51 -5.33 -7.72
CA LEU A 507 5.97 -5.43 -9.07
C LEU A 507 6.04 -4.10 -9.82
N ASN A 508 5.99 -4.16 -11.15
CA ASN A 508 6.08 -3.01 -12.04
C ASN A 508 4.77 -2.83 -12.84
N GLN A 509 4.03 -1.77 -12.52
CA GLN A 509 2.76 -1.40 -13.17
C GLN A 509 2.93 -0.97 -14.64
N ARG A 510 4.16 -0.73 -15.11
CA ARG A 510 4.47 -0.19 -16.44
C ARG A 510 3.70 1.13 -16.67
N ARG A 511 3.08 1.30 -17.84
CA ARG A 511 2.25 2.47 -18.18
C ARG A 511 0.79 2.35 -17.70
N CYS A 512 0.44 1.29 -16.97
CA CYS A 512 -0.86 1.18 -16.32
C CYS A 512 -0.83 2.05 -15.06
N ARG A 513 -1.70 3.06 -14.96
CA ARG A 513 -1.77 3.98 -13.80
C ARG A 513 -2.54 3.33 -12.64
N GLY A 514 -2.28 2.03 -12.43
CA GLY A 514 -3.00 1.13 -11.54
C GLY A 514 -2.42 1.03 -10.12
N CYS A 515 -1.58 1.99 -9.69
CA CYS A 515 -0.85 1.93 -8.41
C CYS A 515 -1.76 1.65 -7.20
N TRP A 516 -3.01 2.10 -7.28
CA TRP A 516 -4.06 1.82 -6.29
C TRP A 516 -4.31 0.32 -6.14
N ALA A 517 -4.47 -0.43 -7.25
CA ALA A 517 -4.70 -1.86 -7.23
C ALA A 517 -3.48 -2.61 -6.68
N PHE A 518 -2.28 -2.31 -7.19
CA PHE A 518 -1.02 -2.89 -6.72
C PHE A 518 -0.81 -2.73 -5.20
N SER A 519 -1.08 -1.54 -4.68
CA SER A 519 -0.89 -1.24 -3.27
C SER A 519 -1.93 -1.93 -2.38
N ILE A 520 -3.19 -1.95 -2.80
CA ILE A 520 -4.26 -2.64 -2.08
C ILE A 520 -4.00 -4.15 -2.03
N VAL A 521 -3.69 -4.76 -3.18
CA VAL A 521 -3.40 -6.20 -3.24
C VAL A 521 -2.23 -6.56 -2.35
N GLY A 522 -1.12 -5.83 -2.42
CA GLY A 522 0.06 -6.17 -1.60
C GLY A 522 -0.16 -6.01 -0.09
N VAL A 523 -0.99 -5.05 0.35
CA VAL A 523 -1.40 -4.96 1.76
C VAL A 523 -2.29 -6.15 2.15
N ILE A 524 -3.27 -6.53 1.31
CA ILE A 524 -4.13 -7.70 1.56
C ILE A 524 -3.30 -8.98 1.69
N GLU A 525 -2.31 -9.17 0.81
CA GLU A 525 -1.40 -10.32 0.86
C GLU A 525 -0.53 -10.30 2.13
N SER A 526 0.05 -9.14 2.47
CA SER A 526 0.85 -8.96 3.69
C SER A 526 0.05 -9.35 4.93
N MET A 527 -1.20 -8.89 4.99
CA MET A 527 -2.12 -9.23 6.07
C MET A 527 -2.41 -10.74 6.10
N SER A 528 -2.66 -11.37 4.94
CA SER A 528 -2.86 -12.83 4.82
C SER A 528 -1.73 -13.64 5.44
N VAL A 529 -0.49 -13.19 5.25
CA VAL A 529 0.68 -13.79 5.88
C VAL A 529 0.70 -13.53 7.39
N ILE A 530 0.53 -12.28 7.83
CA ILE A 530 0.60 -11.90 9.27
C ILE A 530 -0.40 -12.69 10.11
N GLN A 531 -1.64 -12.84 9.64
CA GLN A 531 -2.70 -13.42 10.48
C GLN A 531 -2.91 -14.92 10.24
N LYS A 532 -2.63 -15.44 9.04
CA LYS A 532 -2.93 -16.83 8.66
C LYS A 532 -1.74 -17.61 8.08
N GLY A 533 -0.59 -16.96 7.89
CA GLY A 533 0.56 -17.57 7.22
C GLY A 533 0.31 -17.91 5.74
N ASP A 534 -0.71 -17.32 5.12
CA ASP A 534 -1.10 -17.57 3.73
C ASP A 534 -0.23 -16.75 2.76
N LYS A 535 0.50 -17.44 1.89
CA LYS A 535 1.49 -16.86 0.96
C LYS A 535 0.99 -16.76 -0.48
N GLU A 536 -0.26 -17.15 -0.75
CA GLU A 536 -0.85 -17.17 -2.09
C GLU A 536 -0.85 -15.77 -2.73
N HIS A 537 -0.58 -15.69 -4.04
CA HIS A 537 -0.65 -14.43 -4.79
C HIS A 537 -2.09 -14.10 -5.16
N ARG A 538 -2.49 -12.84 -5.02
CA ARG A 538 -3.84 -12.40 -5.35
C ARG A 538 -3.85 -11.59 -6.65
N SER A 539 -4.94 -11.70 -7.40
CA SER A 539 -5.03 -11.08 -8.73
C SER A 539 -5.13 -9.55 -8.64
N ILE A 540 -4.09 -8.88 -9.14
CA ILE A 540 -4.13 -7.42 -9.36
C ILE A 540 -5.03 -7.08 -10.54
N GLN A 541 -5.05 -7.93 -11.57
CA GLN A 541 -5.85 -7.73 -12.77
C GLN A 541 -7.35 -7.75 -12.47
N GLU A 542 -7.80 -8.53 -11.48
CA GLU A 542 -9.19 -8.53 -11.05
C GLU A 542 -9.63 -7.12 -10.65
N LEU A 543 -8.85 -6.41 -9.83
CA LEU A 543 -9.18 -5.04 -9.45
C LEU A 543 -9.19 -4.10 -10.66
N LEU A 544 -8.23 -4.26 -11.57
CA LEU A 544 -8.15 -3.43 -12.76
C LEU A 544 -9.36 -3.60 -13.70
N ASP A 545 -9.91 -4.81 -13.82
CA ASP A 545 -10.98 -5.10 -14.78
C ASP A 545 -12.40 -5.09 -14.16
N CYS A 546 -12.52 -5.43 -12.88
CA CYS A 546 -13.81 -5.72 -12.24
C CYS A 546 -14.29 -4.66 -11.26
N SER A 547 -13.43 -3.74 -10.81
CA SER A 547 -13.83 -2.67 -9.90
C SER A 547 -14.70 -1.62 -10.62
N GLU A 548 -16.02 -1.78 -10.58
CA GLU A 548 -17.02 -0.99 -11.36
C GLU A 548 -16.87 0.55 -11.29
N TYR A 549 -16.44 1.08 -10.14
CA TYR A 549 -16.29 2.53 -9.92
C TYR A 549 -14.87 3.06 -10.14
N ASN A 550 -13.94 2.20 -10.56
CA ASN A 550 -12.57 2.58 -10.89
C ASN A 550 -12.31 2.40 -12.39
N GLU A 551 -11.39 3.18 -12.92
CA GLU A 551 -11.11 3.26 -14.35
C GLU A 551 -9.93 2.36 -14.75
N GLY A 552 -9.70 1.28 -14.00
CA GLY A 552 -8.60 0.33 -14.23
C GLY A 552 -7.23 1.02 -14.28
N CYS A 553 -6.58 0.99 -15.45
CA CYS A 553 -5.30 1.64 -15.70
C CYS A 553 -5.38 3.16 -15.92
N ASP A 554 -6.58 3.75 -15.98
CA ASP A 554 -6.75 5.21 -16.12
C ASP A 554 -6.87 5.93 -14.76
N GLY A 555 -6.94 5.14 -13.68
CA GLY A 555 -6.94 5.59 -12.30
C GLY A 555 -8.03 4.95 -11.46
N GLY A 556 -7.90 5.03 -10.14
CA GLY A 556 -8.86 4.46 -9.21
C GLY A 556 -8.70 5.03 -7.81
N ARG A 557 -9.77 4.94 -7.01
CA ARG A 557 -9.82 5.35 -5.61
C ARG A 557 -9.69 4.14 -4.71
N VAL A 558 -8.92 4.30 -3.64
CA VAL A 558 -8.72 3.23 -2.65
C VAL A 558 -10.03 2.86 -1.97
N SER A 559 -10.88 3.84 -1.64
CA SER A 559 -12.16 3.60 -0.96
C SER A 559 -13.13 2.76 -1.80
N THR A 560 -13.29 3.06 -3.09
CA THR A 560 -14.18 2.33 -4.00
C THR A 560 -13.63 0.96 -4.36
N ALA A 561 -12.30 0.82 -4.44
CA ALA A 561 -11.64 -0.47 -4.63
C ALA A 561 -11.83 -1.37 -3.42
N MET A 562 -11.65 -0.83 -2.21
CA MET A 562 -11.91 -1.57 -0.97
C MET A 562 -13.39 -1.90 -0.81
N GLU A 563 -14.28 -1.00 -1.23
CA GLU A 563 -15.71 -1.29 -1.32
C GLU A 563 -15.96 -2.45 -2.29
N TYR A 564 -15.39 -2.45 -3.50
CA TYR A 564 -15.46 -3.60 -4.41
C TYR A 564 -14.97 -4.88 -3.73
N ILE A 565 -13.78 -4.89 -3.10
CA ILE A 565 -13.24 -6.11 -2.48
C ILE A 565 -14.11 -6.60 -1.31
N CYS A 566 -14.71 -5.68 -0.56
CA CYS A 566 -15.52 -6.03 0.60
C CYS A 566 -17.00 -6.32 0.28
N THR A 567 -17.55 -5.71 -0.77
CA THR A 567 -18.96 -5.86 -1.19
C THR A 567 -19.14 -6.83 -2.35
N ASN A 568 -18.11 -7.05 -3.17
CA ASN A 568 -18.24 -7.90 -4.33
C ASN A 568 -18.44 -9.37 -3.89
N ARG A 569 -19.35 -10.01 -4.61
CA ARG A 569 -19.91 -11.30 -4.25
C ARG A 569 -18.96 -12.45 -4.64
N THR A 570 -17.98 -12.23 -5.51
CA THR A 570 -16.96 -13.20 -5.88
C THR A 570 -15.79 -13.17 -4.88
N PRO A 571 -15.20 -14.32 -4.52
CA PRO A 571 -14.01 -14.33 -3.70
C PRO A 571 -12.82 -13.72 -4.47
N PHE A 572 -12.02 -12.87 -3.83
CA PHE A 572 -10.83 -12.26 -4.41
C PHE A 572 -9.84 -13.34 -4.83
N VAL A 573 -9.65 -13.48 -6.14
CA VAL A 573 -9.10 -14.71 -6.72
C VAL A 573 -7.57 -14.74 -6.62
N PRO A 574 -6.97 -15.95 -6.57
CA PRO A 574 -5.54 -16.10 -6.76
C PRO A 574 -5.10 -15.57 -8.13
N ASP A 575 -3.88 -15.02 -8.21
CA ASP A 575 -3.31 -14.53 -9.46
C ASP A 575 -3.27 -15.64 -10.54
N GLU A 576 -3.10 -16.90 -10.15
CA GLU A 576 -3.13 -18.02 -11.12
C GLU A 576 -4.50 -18.18 -11.83
N GLN A 577 -5.60 -17.76 -11.20
CA GLN A 577 -6.94 -17.84 -11.78
C GLN A 577 -7.29 -16.63 -12.65
N TYR A 578 -6.64 -15.49 -12.42
CA TYR A 578 -6.85 -14.27 -13.20
C TYR A 578 -5.53 -13.49 -13.35
N PRO A 579 -4.61 -13.95 -14.22
CA PRO A 579 -3.23 -13.45 -14.24
C PRO A 579 -3.10 -11.99 -14.68
N LEU A 580 -2.08 -11.32 -14.16
CA LEU A 580 -1.74 -9.95 -14.53
C LEU A 580 -1.40 -9.78 -16.02
N THR A 581 -2.20 -9.00 -16.75
CA THR A 581 -1.98 -8.67 -18.17
C THR A 581 -1.56 -7.22 -18.40
N LEU A 582 -1.89 -6.32 -17.47
CA LEU A 582 -1.72 -4.87 -17.59
C LEU A 582 -2.44 -4.22 -18.79
N ALA A 583 -3.33 -4.97 -19.45
CA ALA A 583 -4.23 -4.43 -20.45
C ALA A 583 -5.51 -4.00 -19.74
N ALA A 584 -5.97 -2.77 -19.99
CA ALA A 584 -7.26 -2.28 -19.50
C ALA A 584 -8.39 -2.86 -20.34
N VAL A 585 -8.58 -4.18 -20.27
CA VAL A 585 -9.75 -4.83 -20.86
C VAL A 585 -10.86 -4.62 -19.84
N ARG A 586 -11.64 -3.54 -19.98
CA ARG A 586 -12.78 -3.17 -19.10
C ARG A 586 -13.95 -4.18 -19.15
N VAL A 587 -13.65 -5.46 -19.30
CA VAL A 587 -14.57 -6.59 -19.28
C VAL A 587 -14.08 -7.49 -18.17
N CYS A 588 -14.77 -7.45 -17.03
CA CYS A 588 -14.53 -8.39 -15.94
C CYS A 588 -14.78 -9.82 -16.42
N LYS A 589 -13.72 -10.65 -16.48
CA LYS A 589 -13.80 -12.04 -16.98
C LYS A 589 -13.46 -13.06 -15.90
N LEU A 590 -14.00 -12.88 -14.70
CA LEU A 590 -13.77 -13.84 -13.61
C LEU A 590 -14.25 -15.25 -14.01
N PRO A 591 -13.47 -16.31 -13.70
CA PRO A 591 -13.90 -17.69 -13.94
C PRO A 591 -15.21 -18.00 -13.22
N ALA A 592 -16.12 -18.73 -13.87
CA ALA A 592 -17.42 -19.09 -13.28
C ALA A 592 -17.30 -19.91 -11.97
N ASN A 593 -16.18 -20.61 -11.78
CA ASN A 593 -15.84 -21.40 -10.59
C ASN A 593 -14.74 -20.75 -9.74
N ALA A 594 -14.57 -19.43 -9.82
CA ALA A 594 -13.55 -18.71 -9.08
C ALA A 594 -13.62 -19.01 -7.58
N THR A 595 -12.49 -19.45 -7.03
CA THR A 595 -12.31 -19.64 -5.58
C THR A 595 -11.30 -18.62 -5.08
N GLY A 596 -11.46 -18.15 -3.86
CA GLY A 596 -10.53 -17.18 -3.27
C GLY A 596 -10.99 -16.79 -1.88
N ARG A 597 -10.64 -15.60 -1.42
CA ARG A 597 -10.98 -15.14 -0.07
C ARG A 597 -11.75 -13.81 -0.10
N ARG A 598 -12.52 -13.47 0.95
CA ARG A 598 -13.20 -12.14 1.08
C ARG A 598 -12.71 -11.27 2.23
N VAL A 599 -12.30 -10.03 1.96
CA VAL A 599 -11.81 -9.11 3.00
C VAL A 599 -12.98 -8.74 3.92
N LYS A 600 -12.82 -8.99 5.23
CA LYS A 600 -13.90 -8.91 6.21
C LYS A 600 -14.29 -7.47 6.53
N GLU A 601 -13.29 -6.62 6.77
CA GLU A 601 -13.50 -5.22 7.10
C GLU A 601 -12.29 -4.38 6.70
N TYR A 602 -12.50 -3.09 6.46
CA TYR A 602 -11.43 -2.13 6.25
C TYR A 602 -11.76 -0.84 6.97
N LEU A 603 -10.73 -0.06 7.25
CA LEU A 603 -10.85 1.25 7.85
C LEU A 603 -10.17 2.28 6.95
N PHE A 604 -10.97 3.14 6.35
CA PHE A 604 -10.49 4.31 5.61
C PHE A 604 -10.58 5.53 6.51
N GLN A 605 -9.49 6.29 6.63
CA GLN A 605 -9.47 7.52 7.40
C GLN A 605 -8.71 8.62 6.69
N ARG A 606 -9.19 9.84 6.90
CA ARG A 606 -8.53 11.06 6.44
C ARG A 606 -7.92 11.81 7.61
N ASN A 607 -6.84 12.54 7.34
CA ASN A 607 -6.16 13.39 8.31
C ASN A 607 -5.75 12.63 9.59
N VAL A 608 -5.09 11.49 9.43
CA VAL A 608 -4.67 10.64 10.55
C VAL A 608 -3.39 11.18 11.16
N ASP A 609 -3.34 11.29 12.48
CA ASP A 609 -2.13 11.74 13.17
C ASP A 609 -0.99 10.71 13.06
N GLU A 610 0.23 11.20 13.23
CA GLU A 610 1.46 10.44 13.05
C GLU A 610 1.57 9.25 14.00
N HIS A 611 1.17 9.43 15.26
CA HIS A 611 1.20 8.40 16.30
C HIS A 611 0.30 7.24 15.93
N THR A 612 -0.91 7.57 15.51
CA THR A 612 -1.89 6.58 15.08
C THR A 612 -1.38 5.79 13.87
N ILE A 613 -0.75 6.44 12.88
CA ILE A 613 -0.15 5.75 11.72
C ILE A 613 0.94 4.78 12.17
N VAL A 614 1.89 5.25 12.99
CA VAL A 614 3.04 4.45 13.47
C VAL A 614 2.57 3.26 14.31
N LYS A 615 1.66 3.48 15.27
CA LYS A 615 1.03 2.39 16.05
C LYS A 615 0.38 1.36 15.15
N ARG A 616 -0.33 1.79 14.11
CA ARG A 616 -1.00 0.89 13.17
C ARG A 616 -0.05 0.06 12.35
N VAL A 617 0.97 0.68 11.78
CA VAL A 617 1.98 -0.05 11.00
C VAL A 617 2.67 -1.11 11.87
N ALA A 618 3.08 -0.74 13.09
CA ALA A 618 3.82 -1.64 13.98
C ALA A 618 2.98 -2.81 14.50
N PHE A 619 1.73 -2.55 14.93
CA PHE A 619 0.93 -3.55 15.64
C PHE A 619 -0.11 -4.25 14.76
N HIS A 620 -0.53 -3.64 13.65
CA HIS A 620 -1.62 -4.15 12.82
C HIS A 620 -1.19 -4.59 11.42
N GLY A 621 -0.03 -4.15 10.91
CA GLY A 621 0.47 -4.53 9.59
C GLY A 621 0.63 -3.35 8.62
N PRO A 622 1.11 -3.59 7.39
CA PRO A 622 1.26 -2.55 6.37
C PRO A 622 -0.06 -1.82 6.05
N LEU A 623 0.03 -0.55 5.66
CA LEU A 623 -1.12 0.31 5.34
C LEU A 623 -1.11 0.74 3.86
N VAL A 624 -2.27 1.08 3.31
CA VAL A 624 -2.37 1.75 2.00
C VAL A 624 -2.44 3.26 2.23
N VAL A 625 -1.56 4.03 1.61
CA VAL A 625 -1.52 5.49 1.74
C VAL A 625 -1.47 6.17 0.38
N ALA A 626 -2.11 7.34 0.27
CA ALA A 626 -2.00 8.19 -0.91
C ALA A 626 -0.96 9.30 -0.67
N VAL A 627 -0.14 9.60 -1.69
CA VAL A 627 0.94 10.58 -1.62
C VAL A 627 1.03 11.40 -2.92
N ASP A 628 1.58 12.61 -2.82
CA ASP A 628 2.05 13.39 -3.97
C ASP A 628 3.40 12.83 -4.45
N ALA A 629 3.41 12.18 -5.61
CA ALA A 629 4.61 11.63 -6.24
C ALA A 629 5.11 12.47 -7.43
N THR A 630 4.67 13.73 -7.56
CA THR A 630 4.95 14.58 -8.73
C THR A 630 6.44 14.74 -9.03
N ASN A 631 7.30 14.74 -8.02
CA ASN A 631 8.76 14.86 -8.19
C ASN A 631 9.51 13.53 -8.00
N TRP A 632 8.80 12.40 -7.96
CA TRP A 632 9.47 11.09 -7.78
C TRP A 632 10.16 10.61 -9.05
N MET A 633 9.86 11.21 -10.22
CA MET A 633 10.42 10.83 -11.52
C MET A 633 11.92 10.51 -11.48
N ASN A 634 12.70 11.31 -10.75
CA ASN A 634 14.15 11.16 -10.65
C ASN A 634 14.65 10.71 -9.27
N TYR A 635 13.78 10.16 -8.41
CA TYR A 635 14.19 9.70 -7.08
C TYR A 635 14.99 8.39 -7.17
N ILE A 636 16.19 8.36 -6.56
CA ILE A 636 17.01 7.14 -6.47
C ILE A 636 17.31 6.71 -5.02
N GLY A 637 17.16 7.61 -4.03
CA GLY A 637 17.23 7.24 -2.63
C GLY A 637 17.24 8.41 -1.65
N GLY A 638 17.40 8.12 -0.36
CA GLY A 638 17.39 9.13 0.70
C GLY A 638 15.97 9.49 1.17
N VAL A 639 15.84 10.50 2.03
CA VAL A 639 14.57 10.84 2.71
C VAL A 639 13.99 12.14 2.16
N ILE A 640 12.90 12.03 1.39
CA ILE A 640 12.16 13.16 0.82
C ILE A 640 11.59 14.03 1.96
N GLN A 641 11.87 15.33 1.95
CA GLN A 641 11.43 16.27 3.00
C GLN A 641 10.51 17.39 2.50
N ARG A 642 10.71 17.89 1.28
CA ARG A 642 9.97 19.05 0.74
C ARG A 642 9.59 18.89 -0.74
N ALA A 643 10.14 17.90 -1.43
CA ALA A 643 9.98 17.69 -2.87
C ALA A 643 8.63 17.08 -3.26
N CYS A 644 7.52 17.60 -2.76
CA CYS A 644 6.15 17.23 -3.14
C CYS A 644 5.33 18.50 -3.24
N TRP A 645 5.16 18.98 -4.48
CA TRP A 645 4.92 20.42 -4.74
C TRP A 645 3.46 20.76 -5.02
N SER A 646 2.62 19.77 -5.33
CA SER A 646 1.23 20.01 -5.71
C SER A 646 0.29 20.03 -4.51
N GLY A 647 0.64 19.33 -3.42
CA GLY A 647 -0.25 19.11 -2.28
C GLY A 647 -1.46 18.23 -2.63
N ILE A 648 -1.44 17.59 -3.80
CA ILE A 648 -2.51 16.74 -4.31
C ILE A 648 -1.97 15.32 -4.39
N SER A 649 -2.55 14.40 -3.62
CA SER A 649 -2.21 12.99 -3.68
C SER A 649 -2.56 12.43 -5.06
N ASN A 650 -1.54 11.92 -5.76
CA ASN A 650 -1.65 11.43 -7.14
C ASN A 650 -0.96 10.07 -7.31
N HIS A 651 -0.57 9.41 -6.22
CA HIS A 651 -0.01 8.08 -6.23
C HIS A 651 -0.42 7.32 -4.97
N VAL A 652 -0.57 6.00 -5.08
CA VAL A 652 -0.95 5.14 -3.95
C VAL A 652 0.14 4.11 -3.73
N VAL A 653 0.64 4.04 -2.49
CA VAL A 653 1.77 3.20 -2.09
C VAL A 653 1.45 2.41 -0.82
N GLN A 654 2.27 1.40 -0.51
CA GLN A 654 2.14 0.64 0.72
C GLN A 654 3.10 1.20 1.77
N LEU A 655 2.59 1.63 2.92
CA LEU A 655 3.39 2.00 4.07
C LEU A 655 3.73 0.74 4.88
N ILE A 656 4.99 0.35 4.86
CA ILE A 656 5.45 -0.96 5.37
C ILE A 656 6.34 -0.85 6.61
N GLY A 657 6.68 0.36 7.03
CA GLY A 657 7.61 0.57 8.14
C GLY A 657 7.96 2.04 8.33
N TYR A 658 8.78 2.29 9.32
CA TYR A 658 9.26 3.61 9.69
C TYR A 658 10.53 3.56 10.55
N VAL A 659 11.23 4.68 10.63
CA VAL A 659 12.47 4.84 11.39
C VAL A 659 12.46 6.18 12.12
N GLY A 660 12.87 6.18 13.39
CA GLY A 660 13.17 7.38 14.18
C GLY A 660 11.97 8.10 14.80
N TYR A 661 10.83 7.44 15.01
CA TYR A 661 9.57 8.08 15.44
C TYR A 661 9.68 8.91 16.74
N GLU A 662 10.48 8.47 17.72
CA GLU A 662 10.68 9.17 19.01
C GLU A 662 12.13 9.65 19.23
N THR A 663 12.91 9.75 18.16
CA THR A 663 14.35 9.96 18.32
C THR A 663 14.67 11.34 18.92
N ARG A 664 15.42 11.37 20.03
CA ARG A 664 16.05 12.60 20.56
C ARG A 664 17.33 12.95 19.78
N ASN A 665 17.77 12.07 18.90
CA ASN A 665 19.00 12.22 18.14
C ASN A 665 18.74 13.05 16.87
N LYS A 666 19.22 14.30 16.85
CA LYS A 666 19.12 15.21 15.68
C LYS A 666 19.80 14.68 14.41
N SER A 667 20.54 13.58 14.50
CA SER A 667 21.31 13.00 13.39
C SER A 667 20.46 12.11 12.47
N VAL A 668 19.31 11.60 12.91
CA VAL A 668 18.41 10.75 12.10
C VAL A 668 17.13 11.53 11.77
N ILE A 669 16.75 11.57 10.49
CA ILE A 669 15.48 12.18 10.09
C ILE A 669 14.39 11.12 10.23
N PRO A 670 13.35 11.33 11.07
CA PRO A 670 12.22 10.43 11.16
C PRO A 670 11.51 10.30 9.81
N HIS A 671 11.33 9.07 9.35
CA HIS A 671 10.77 8.79 8.03
C HIS A 671 9.97 7.50 7.95
N TYR A 672 9.04 7.49 7.00
CA TYR A 672 8.28 6.32 6.58
C TYR A 672 9.03 5.53 5.50
N ILE A 673 8.81 4.22 5.45
CA ILE A 673 9.31 3.31 4.40
C ILE A 673 8.12 2.87 3.54
N LEU A 674 8.15 3.22 2.25
CA LEU A 674 7.05 3.03 1.33
C LEU A 674 7.44 2.06 0.22
N LYS A 675 6.63 1.04 -0.04
CA LYS A 675 6.76 0.17 -1.20
C LYS A 675 5.98 0.77 -2.37
N ASN A 676 6.65 0.96 -3.49
CA ASN A 676 6.07 1.54 -4.70
C ASN A 676 5.71 0.47 -5.76
N SER A 677 5.12 0.86 -6.88
CA SER A 677 4.65 -0.02 -7.97
C SER A 677 5.40 0.15 -9.30
N TYR A 678 6.53 0.85 -9.32
CA TYR A 678 7.39 1.08 -10.49
C TYR A 678 8.45 -0.01 -10.68
N GLY A 679 8.47 -1.07 -9.88
CA GLY A 679 9.47 -2.14 -9.95
C GLY A 679 10.74 -1.87 -9.13
N GLU A 680 11.56 -2.91 -8.98
CA GLU A 680 12.80 -2.91 -8.19
C GLU A 680 13.90 -2.00 -8.78
N ASP A 681 13.82 -1.67 -10.07
CA ASP A 681 14.76 -0.80 -10.78
C ASP A 681 14.53 0.70 -10.54
N PHE A 682 13.67 1.05 -9.58
CA PHE A 682 13.34 2.43 -9.22
C PHE A 682 13.56 2.69 -7.72
N GLY A 683 14.10 3.86 -7.36
CA GLY A 683 14.34 4.21 -5.96
C GLY A 683 15.30 3.24 -5.26
N GLU A 684 15.04 2.96 -3.98
CA GLU A 684 15.86 2.07 -3.16
C GLU A 684 15.39 0.61 -3.30
N ASN A 685 15.60 0.01 -4.47
CA ASN A 685 15.08 -1.31 -4.84
C ASN A 685 13.54 -1.40 -4.80
N GLY A 686 12.87 -0.37 -5.33
CA GLY A 686 11.42 -0.27 -5.37
C GLY A 686 10.79 0.43 -4.16
N TYR A 687 11.61 0.92 -3.22
CA TYR A 687 11.16 1.61 -2.03
C TYR A 687 11.48 3.11 -2.06
N VAL A 688 10.64 3.89 -1.38
CA VAL A 688 10.77 5.35 -1.23
C VAL A 688 10.66 5.70 0.24
N ARG A 689 11.48 6.66 0.70
CA ARG A 689 11.42 7.17 2.07
C ARG A 689 10.98 8.62 2.10
N ILE A 690 10.03 8.92 2.97
CA ILE A 690 9.45 10.26 3.14
C ILE A 690 9.51 10.66 4.61
N SER A 691 9.90 11.89 4.88
CA SER A 691 9.94 12.46 6.22
C SER A 691 8.56 12.48 6.86
N MET A 692 8.50 12.22 8.17
CA MET A 692 7.24 12.29 8.92
C MET A 692 6.80 13.73 9.20
N TYR A 693 7.73 14.68 9.13
CA TYR A 693 7.48 16.09 9.45
C TYR A 693 6.48 16.74 8.48
N ASN A 694 5.68 17.68 9.00
CA ASN A 694 4.82 18.59 8.22
C ASN A 694 3.91 17.91 7.18
N ASN A 695 3.47 16.67 7.42
CA ASN A 695 2.64 15.93 6.47
C ASN A 695 3.27 15.89 5.05
N THR A 696 4.58 15.60 5.01
CA THR A 696 5.33 15.61 3.75
C THR A 696 4.64 14.73 2.70
N CYS A 697 4.41 15.28 1.52
CA CYS A 697 3.70 14.65 0.39
C CYS A 697 2.24 14.26 0.66
N GLY A 698 1.57 14.81 1.69
CA GLY A 698 0.16 14.54 1.97
C GLY A 698 -0.12 13.14 2.53
N ILE A 699 0.91 12.44 3.03
CA ILE A 699 0.81 11.04 3.45
C ILE A 699 -0.23 10.79 4.57
N LYS A 700 -0.58 11.81 5.36
CA LYS A 700 -1.58 11.74 6.43
C LYS A 700 -3.01 11.97 5.94
N ASP A 701 -3.19 12.41 4.70
CA ASP A 701 -4.48 12.89 4.18
C ASP A 701 -5.43 11.75 3.86
N GLU A 702 -4.92 10.61 3.37
CA GLU A 702 -5.70 9.39 3.10
C GLU A 702 -4.93 8.14 3.51
N VAL A 703 -5.38 7.50 4.59
CA VAL A 703 -4.78 6.29 5.18
C VAL A 703 -5.83 5.20 5.28
N THR A 704 -5.53 4.03 4.71
CA THR A 704 -6.43 2.87 4.75
C THR A 704 -5.77 1.67 5.41
N ILE A 705 -6.46 1.07 6.38
CA ILE A 705 -6.12 -0.19 7.01
C ILE A 705 -7.02 -1.28 6.44
N CYS A 706 -6.46 -2.43 6.09
CA CYS A 706 -7.23 -3.61 5.71
C CYS A 706 -7.21 -4.62 6.85
N ALA A 707 -8.35 -5.22 7.21
CA ALA A 707 -8.43 -6.28 8.20
C ALA A 707 -9.17 -7.52 7.68
N LEU A 708 -8.66 -8.71 7.99
CA LEU A 708 -8.86 -9.89 7.15
C LEU A 708 -10.13 -10.73 7.35
N TRP A 709 -10.41 -11.45 6.26
CA TRP A 709 -10.93 -12.82 6.03
C TRP A 709 -11.77 -13.52 7.12
N ARG A 710 -13.05 -13.78 6.82
CA ARG A 710 -13.83 -14.86 7.47
C ARG A 710 -13.24 -16.25 7.12
N GLU A 711 -13.33 -17.19 8.05
CA GLU A 711 -13.03 -18.63 7.85
C GLU A 711 -14.17 -19.41 7.21
N ASP A 712 -15.21 -18.73 6.74
CA ASP A 712 -16.30 -19.42 6.09
C ASP A 712 -15.78 -19.92 4.73
N VAL A 713 -15.48 -21.22 4.68
CA VAL A 713 -15.55 -22.03 3.45
C VAL A 713 -16.69 -21.46 2.64
N CYS A 714 -16.40 -20.96 1.44
CA CYS A 714 -17.35 -20.31 0.54
C CYS A 714 -18.78 -20.80 0.80
N ASN A 715 -19.58 -20.04 1.57
CA ASN A 715 -20.97 -19.95 1.15
C ASN A 715 -20.85 -19.20 -0.17
N PRO A 716 -21.33 -19.77 -1.27
CA PRO A 716 -21.13 -19.17 -2.57
C PRO A 716 -21.70 -17.74 -2.58
N MET A 717 -21.41 -16.99 -3.65
CA MET A 717 -22.12 -15.75 -3.99
C MET A 717 -23.62 -15.84 -3.69
N LEU A 718 -24.37 -14.73 -3.74
CA LEU A 718 -25.82 -14.87 -3.93
C LEU A 718 -26.09 -15.84 -5.10
N THR A 719 -26.43 -17.09 -4.80
CA THR A 719 -26.70 -18.11 -5.80
C THR A 719 -28.19 -18.29 -5.88
N VAL A 720 -28.70 -18.33 -7.09
CA VAL A 720 -30.08 -18.71 -7.36
C VAL A 720 -30.07 -20.07 -8.04
N SER A 721 -30.83 -20.99 -7.48
CA SER A 721 -31.00 -22.34 -8.03
C SER A 721 -32.47 -22.61 -8.27
N THR A 722 -32.76 -23.45 -9.26
CA THR A 722 -34.12 -23.84 -9.61
C THR A 722 -34.20 -25.37 -9.64
N GLU A 723 -35.22 -25.92 -9.00
CA GLU A 723 -35.50 -27.36 -8.97
C GLU A 723 -37.01 -27.62 -9.13
N ASP A 724 -37.37 -28.86 -9.47
CA ASP A 724 -38.77 -29.29 -9.49
C ASP A 724 -39.21 -29.64 -8.07
N PHE A 725 -40.32 -29.05 -7.62
CA PHE A 725 -40.88 -29.25 -6.28
C PHE A 725 -42.01 -30.29 -6.25
N GLY A 726 -42.67 -30.51 -7.39
CA GLY A 726 -43.77 -31.44 -7.54
C GLY A 726 -44.61 -31.17 -8.78
N VAL A 727 -45.73 -31.87 -8.93
CA VAL A 727 -46.68 -31.67 -10.04
C VAL A 727 -48.08 -31.46 -9.48
N HIS A 728 -48.74 -30.36 -9.87
CA HIS A 728 -50.13 -30.08 -9.51
C HIS A 728 -50.98 -29.98 -10.78
N LYS A 729 -52.01 -30.82 -10.90
CA LYS A 729 -52.94 -30.85 -12.05
C LYS A 729 -52.23 -30.84 -13.42
N GLY A 730 -51.15 -31.62 -13.54
CA GLY A 730 -50.36 -31.74 -14.77
C GLY A 730 -49.36 -30.60 -15.02
N GLN A 731 -49.27 -29.61 -14.12
CA GLN A 731 -48.30 -28.51 -14.20
C GLN A 731 -47.15 -28.73 -13.22
N THR A 732 -45.91 -28.60 -13.69
CA THR A 732 -44.72 -28.69 -12.84
C THR A 732 -44.61 -27.47 -11.94
N VAL A 733 -44.50 -27.69 -10.64
CA VAL A 733 -44.23 -26.65 -9.65
C VAL A 733 -42.72 -26.51 -9.51
N LYS A 734 -42.20 -25.30 -9.74
CA LYS A 734 -40.77 -24.98 -9.61
C LYS A 734 -40.51 -24.42 -8.21
N LYS A 735 -39.35 -24.76 -7.64
CA LYS A 735 -38.79 -24.11 -6.45
C LYS A 735 -37.55 -23.33 -6.84
N ILE A 736 -37.48 -22.10 -6.36
CA ILE A 736 -36.38 -21.17 -6.58
C ILE A 736 -35.77 -20.85 -5.23
N THR A 737 -34.47 -21.11 -5.08
CA THR A 737 -33.76 -20.92 -3.82
C THR A 737 -32.60 -19.95 -4.01
N TRP A 738 -32.61 -18.86 -3.23
CA TRP A 738 -31.49 -17.95 -3.05
C TRP A 738 -30.69 -18.35 -1.81
N ARG A 739 -29.37 -18.29 -1.90
CA ARG A 739 -28.46 -18.42 -0.75
C ARG A 739 -27.59 -17.18 -0.70
N THR A 740 -27.66 -16.40 0.38
CA THR A 740 -26.88 -15.17 0.55
C THR A 740 -25.51 -15.46 1.15
N SER A 741 -24.54 -14.57 0.92
CA SER A 741 -23.18 -14.71 1.47
C SER A 741 -23.13 -14.57 2.99
N SER A 742 -24.12 -13.93 3.60
CA SER A 742 -24.26 -13.86 5.05
C SER A 742 -24.81 -15.16 5.67
N GLY A 743 -25.12 -16.16 4.82
CA GLY A 743 -25.58 -17.47 5.23
C GLY A 743 -27.10 -17.60 5.32
N ALA A 744 -27.88 -16.59 4.91
CA ALA A 744 -29.33 -16.76 4.80
C ALA A 744 -29.73 -17.57 3.56
N GLU A 745 -30.87 -18.22 3.60
CA GLU A 745 -31.42 -18.99 2.48
C GLU A 745 -32.91 -18.67 2.37
N VAL A 746 -33.39 -18.32 1.18
CA VAL A 746 -34.80 -18.05 0.93
C VAL A 746 -35.24 -18.95 -0.21
N SER A 747 -36.40 -19.58 -0.08
CA SER A 747 -36.98 -20.37 -1.15
C SER A 747 -38.42 -19.94 -1.43
N VAL A 748 -38.77 -19.83 -2.71
CA VAL A 748 -40.14 -19.64 -3.17
C VAL A 748 -40.55 -20.76 -4.13
N ILE A 749 -41.85 -21.05 -4.22
CA ILE A 749 -42.39 -22.05 -5.16
C ILE A 749 -43.45 -21.45 -6.07
N SER A 750 -43.59 -21.98 -7.29
CA SER A 750 -44.52 -21.45 -8.30
C SER A 750 -46.00 -21.74 -8.00
N TYR A 751 -46.31 -22.71 -7.14
CA TYR A 751 -47.65 -22.88 -6.60
C TYR A 751 -47.93 -21.77 -5.58
N GLY A 752 -48.99 -20.99 -5.81
CA GLY A 752 -49.37 -19.85 -4.98
C GLY A 752 -48.37 -18.70 -4.92
N ALA A 753 -47.31 -18.74 -5.75
CA ALA A 753 -46.11 -17.90 -5.61
C ALA A 753 -45.66 -17.84 -4.14
N ILE A 754 -45.61 -19.00 -3.47
CA ILE A 754 -45.44 -19.13 -2.02
C ILE A 754 -43.99 -18.88 -1.62
N VAL A 755 -43.78 -18.06 -0.60
CA VAL A 755 -42.54 -18.05 0.18
C VAL A 755 -42.51 -19.31 1.03
N GLN A 756 -41.77 -20.29 0.53
CA GLN A 756 -41.67 -21.60 1.15
C GLN A 756 -40.82 -21.50 2.41
N SER A 757 -39.58 -21.01 2.33
CA SER A 757 -38.60 -21.04 3.44
C SER A 757 -37.81 -19.74 3.54
N ILE A 758 -37.48 -19.31 4.76
CA ILE A 758 -36.54 -18.22 5.05
C ILE A 758 -35.65 -18.66 6.21
N LYS A 759 -34.44 -19.15 5.94
CA LYS A 759 -33.49 -19.59 6.95
C LYS A 759 -32.48 -18.49 7.27
N VAL A 760 -32.35 -18.14 8.55
CA VAL A 760 -31.49 -17.03 9.01
C VAL A 760 -30.62 -17.49 10.19
N PRO A 761 -29.30 -17.22 10.20
CA PRO A 761 -28.46 -17.49 11.36
C PRO A 761 -28.88 -16.63 12.57
N ASP A 762 -28.77 -17.18 13.78
CA ASP A 762 -28.88 -16.41 15.01
C ASP A 762 -27.53 -15.81 15.44
N LYS A 763 -27.48 -15.15 16.61
CA LYS A 763 -26.25 -14.56 17.16
C LYS A 763 -25.16 -15.58 17.53
N TYR A 764 -25.46 -16.87 17.51
CA TYR A 764 -24.52 -17.96 17.71
C TYR A 764 -24.19 -18.69 16.40
N GLY A 765 -24.68 -18.21 15.26
CA GLY A 765 -24.49 -18.83 13.95
C GLY A 765 -25.44 -19.98 13.64
N VAL A 766 -26.39 -20.31 14.53
CA VAL A 766 -27.35 -21.40 14.32
C VAL A 766 -28.43 -20.95 13.34
N LYS A 767 -28.47 -21.61 12.18
CA LYS A 767 -29.42 -21.31 11.11
C LYS A 767 -30.74 -22.05 11.34
N LYS A 768 -31.84 -21.30 11.44
CA LYS A 768 -33.21 -21.87 11.50
C LYS A 768 -34.11 -21.20 10.47
N ASP A 769 -35.12 -21.94 10.02
CA ASP A 769 -36.22 -21.35 9.25
C ASP A 769 -37.05 -20.47 10.15
N ILE A 770 -37.30 -19.23 9.74
CA ILE A 770 -38.05 -18.24 10.52
C ILE A 770 -39.47 -18.05 9.97
N VAL A 771 -39.88 -18.83 8.96
CA VAL A 771 -41.28 -18.87 8.50
C VAL A 771 -41.84 -20.29 8.62
N LEU A 772 -43.15 -20.41 8.86
CA LEU A 772 -43.84 -21.70 8.82
C LEU A 772 -44.02 -22.16 7.37
N GLY A 773 -43.92 -23.47 7.12
CA GLY A 773 -44.15 -24.05 5.79
C GLY A 773 -44.10 -25.58 5.78
N PHE A 774 -44.09 -26.16 4.58
CA PHE A 774 -43.99 -27.62 4.38
C PHE A 774 -42.76 -27.99 3.55
N ASP A 775 -42.31 -29.24 3.69
CA ASP A 775 -41.19 -29.79 2.91
C ASP A 775 -41.61 -30.20 1.49
N ASP A 776 -42.89 -30.51 1.28
CA ASP A 776 -43.45 -31.02 0.03
C ASP A 776 -44.66 -30.21 -0.47
N LEU A 777 -45.05 -30.45 -1.72
CA LEU A 777 -46.18 -29.78 -2.38
C LEU A 777 -47.52 -30.23 -1.79
N GLU A 778 -47.62 -31.49 -1.40
CA GLU A 778 -48.81 -32.10 -0.81
C GLU A 778 -49.25 -31.37 0.46
N GLY A 779 -48.31 -30.90 1.28
CA GLY A 779 -48.60 -30.04 2.44
C GLY A 779 -49.35 -28.76 2.07
N TYR A 780 -48.99 -28.13 0.95
CA TYR A 780 -49.61 -26.89 0.48
C TYR A 780 -50.95 -27.12 -0.26
N VAL A 781 -51.13 -28.26 -0.92
CA VAL A 781 -52.33 -28.55 -1.73
C VAL A 781 -53.52 -29.05 -0.88
N LYS A 782 -53.29 -29.44 0.38
CA LYS A 782 -54.37 -29.85 1.30
C LYS A 782 -55.41 -28.74 1.46
N ARG A 783 -56.69 -29.14 1.45
CA ARG A 783 -57.87 -28.25 1.41
C ARG A 783 -57.92 -27.19 2.52
N ASN A 784 -57.31 -27.46 3.68
CA ASN A 784 -57.41 -26.61 4.88
C ASN A 784 -56.05 -26.02 5.30
N THR A 785 -55.12 -25.86 4.38
CA THR A 785 -53.84 -25.21 4.67
C THR A 785 -54.04 -23.71 4.87
N PRO A 786 -53.54 -23.10 5.97
CA PRO A 786 -53.83 -21.71 6.34
C PRO A 786 -52.92 -20.73 5.59
N TYR A 787 -52.91 -20.75 4.26
CA TYR A 787 -52.24 -19.77 3.40
C TYR A 787 -50.72 -19.58 3.64
N LEU A 788 -50.03 -20.55 4.27
CA LEU A 788 -48.64 -20.40 4.73
C LEU A 788 -47.70 -19.88 3.63
N GLY A 789 -47.29 -18.62 3.73
CA GLY A 789 -46.34 -17.98 2.81
C GLY A 789 -46.91 -17.61 1.43
N ALA A 790 -48.19 -17.84 1.18
CA ALA A 790 -48.80 -17.66 -0.13
C ALA A 790 -48.94 -16.20 -0.56
N THR A 791 -48.90 -15.96 -1.87
CA THR A 791 -49.47 -14.74 -2.44
C THR A 791 -50.98 -14.84 -2.41
N VAL A 792 -51.62 -13.83 -1.81
CA VAL A 792 -53.08 -13.78 -1.66
C VAL A 792 -53.66 -12.76 -2.64
N GLY A 793 -54.75 -13.13 -3.29
CA GLY A 793 -55.47 -12.31 -4.27
C GLY A 793 -56.65 -13.04 -4.90
N ARG A 794 -57.54 -12.36 -5.65
CA ARG A 794 -57.41 -10.96 -6.11
C ARG A 794 -57.55 -9.90 -5.03
N CYS A 795 -58.28 -10.18 -3.94
CA CYS A 795 -58.39 -9.28 -2.80
C CYS A 795 -58.00 -9.99 -1.50
N ALA A 796 -56.91 -9.54 -0.89
CA ALA A 796 -56.50 -9.92 0.44
C ALA A 796 -57.51 -9.46 1.50
N ASN A 797 -57.52 -10.20 2.61
CA ASN A 797 -58.47 -10.06 3.71
C ASN A 797 -59.94 -10.19 3.27
N ARG A 798 -60.87 -9.65 4.07
CA ARG A 798 -62.31 -9.85 3.91
C ARG A 798 -62.99 -8.81 3.01
N ILE A 799 -64.03 -9.26 2.30
CA ILE A 799 -65.07 -8.42 1.69
C ILE A 799 -66.41 -8.83 2.29
N GLY A 800 -67.08 -7.87 2.92
CA GLY A 800 -68.33 -8.07 3.64
C GLY A 800 -69.45 -8.58 2.72
N LYS A 801 -70.25 -9.53 3.22
CA LYS A 801 -71.37 -10.15 2.50
C LYS A 801 -70.99 -10.85 1.19
N ALA A 802 -69.69 -11.07 0.94
CA ALA A 802 -69.15 -11.63 -0.28
C ALA A 802 -69.69 -10.97 -1.56
N SER A 803 -69.83 -9.64 -1.55
CA SER A 803 -70.30 -8.88 -2.71
C SER A 803 -69.74 -7.48 -2.68
N PHE A 804 -69.66 -6.82 -3.83
CA PHE A 804 -69.38 -5.39 -3.91
C PHE A 804 -70.07 -4.78 -5.14
N GLU A 805 -70.09 -3.45 -5.23
CA GLU A 805 -70.67 -2.73 -6.35
C GLU A 805 -69.61 -1.90 -7.10
N ILE A 806 -69.61 -1.98 -8.44
CA ILE A 806 -68.81 -1.12 -9.30
C ILE A 806 -69.73 -0.55 -10.38
N ASP A 807 -69.76 0.78 -10.50
CA ASP A 807 -70.54 1.52 -11.50
C ASP A 807 -72.03 1.11 -11.54
N GLY A 808 -72.66 0.92 -10.37
CA GLY A 808 -74.07 0.53 -10.27
C GLY A 808 -74.33 -0.97 -10.45
N LYS A 809 -73.30 -1.78 -10.72
CA LYS A 809 -73.42 -3.23 -10.91
C LYS A 809 -72.86 -3.98 -9.71
N THR A 810 -73.70 -4.83 -9.11
CA THR A 810 -73.31 -5.73 -8.03
C THR A 810 -72.60 -6.97 -8.58
N TYR A 811 -71.47 -7.32 -7.96
CA TYR A 811 -70.71 -8.53 -8.19
C TYR A 811 -70.80 -9.40 -6.94
N THR A 812 -71.12 -10.68 -7.12
CA THR A 812 -71.18 -11.67 -6.03
C THR A 812 -69.94 -12.55 -6.11
N LEU A 813 -69.28 -12.73 -4.97
CA LEU A 813 -68.07 -13.52 -4.78
C LEU A 813 -68.38 -14.81 -4.02
N ALA A 814 -67.39 -15.70 -3.93
CA ALA A 814 -67.54 -16.91 -3.12
C ALA A 814 -67.63 -16.59 -1.62
N MET A 815 -68.63 -17.12 -0.93
CA MET A 815 -68.72 -17.09 0.55
C MET A 815 -67.87 -18.22 1.14
N ASN A 816 -66.56 -18.02 1.21
CA ASN A 816 -65.62 -19.03 1.71
C ASN A 816 -65.37 -18.92 3.24
N VAL A 817 -65.87 -17.88 3.91
CA VAL A 817 -65.89 -17.79 5.38
C VAL A 817 -67.23 -17.23 5.87
N GLY A 818 -68.07 -18.08 6.48
CA GLY A 818 -69.38 -17.66 6.96
C GLY A 818 -70.24 -17.05 5.84
N LYS A 819 -70.55 -15.76 5.95
CA LYS A 819 -71.30 -14.99 4.94
C LYS A 819 -70.42 -14.06 4.11
N ASP A 820 -69.12 -14.07 4.36
CA ASP A 820 -68.17 -13.12 3.81
C ASP A 820 -67.19 -13.83 2.84
N HIS A 821 -66.48 -13.01 2.07
CA HIS A 821 -65.44 -13.45 1.17
C HIS A 821 -64.08 -13.16 1.80
N LEU A 822 -63.13 -14.09 1.69
CA LEU A 822 -61.80 -13.97 2.29
C LEU A 822 -60.71 -14.39 1.31
N HIS A 823 -59.64 -13.60 1.23
CA HIS A 823 -58.39 -13.96 0.56
C HIS A 823 -58.56 -14.39 -0.91
N GLY A 824 -59.53 -13.81 -1.61
CA GLY A 824 -59.76 -14.07 -3.03
C GLY A 824 -60.60 -15.30 -3.36
N GLY A 825 -61.08 -16.05 -2.36
CA GLY A 825 -62.16 -17.04 -2.54
C GLY A 825 -61.76 -18.50 -2.32
N ILE A 826 -62.45 -19.41 -3.01
CA ILE A 826 -62.26 -20.86 -2.83
C ILE A 826 -60.90 -21.28 -3.41
N VAL A 827 -60.65 -20.88 -4.66
CA VAL A 827 -59.41 -21.06 -5.41
C VAL A 827 -58.82 -19.68 -5.70
N GLY A 828 -58.33 -19.02 -4.66
CA GLY A 828 -57.59 -17.77 -4.77
C GLY A 828 -56.20 -17.96 -5.37
N PHE A 829 -55.46 -16.85 -5.44
CA PHE A 829 -54.09 -16.80 -5.99
C PHE A 829 -53.10 -17.72 -5.28
N ASP A 830 -53.42 -18.12 -4.05
CA ASP A 830 -52.67 -19.05 -3.22
C ASP A 830 -52.74 -20.51 -3.71
N LYS A 831 -53.74 -20.86 -4.53
CA LYS A 831 -54.03 -22.24 -4.95
C LYS A 831 -53.86 -22.53 -6.44
N VAL A 832 -53.20 -21.62 -7.16
CA VAL A 832 -52.92 -21.75 -8.60
C VAL A 832 -51.43 -21.92 -8.85
N VAL A 833 -51.06 -22.55 -9.97
CA VAL A 833 -49.66 -22.62 -10.41
C VAL A 833 -49.40 -21.41 -11.28
N TRP A 834 -48.39 -20.63 -10.92
CA TRP A 834 -47.96 -19.44 -11.64
C TRP A 834 -46.91 -19.80 -12.70
N GLU A 835 -47.00 -19.16 -13.87
CA GLU A 835 -45.96 -19.23 -14.89
C GLU A 835 -44.67 -18.59 -14.35
N THR A 836 -43.53 -19.24 -14.54
CA THR A 836 -42.28 -18.86 -13.87
C THR A 836 -41.21 -18.46 -14.87
N THR A 837 -40.67 -17.25 -14.72
CA THR A 837 -39.52 -16.75 -15.49
C THR A 837 -38.41 -16.30 -14.54
N LEU A 838 -37.19 -16.83 -14.71
CA LEU A 838 -36.01 -16.41 -13.96
C LEU A 838 -35.18 -15.42 -14.80
N LEU A 839 -34.92 -14.23 -14.26
CA LEU A 839 -34.16 -13.15 -14.89
C LEU A 839 -33.00 -12.73 -13.97
N GLY A 840 -31.83 -13.34 -14.16
CA GLY A 840 -30.69 -13.13 -13.27
C GLY A 840 -31.01 -13.58 -11.84
N THR A 841 -31.05 -12.64 -10.90
CA THR A 841 -31.40 -12.89 -9.49
C THR A 841 -32.89 -12.70 -9.17
N LYS A 842 -33.70 -12.26 -10.14
CA LYS A 842 -35.14 -12.01 -9.98
C LYS A 842 -35.93 -13.18 -10.53
N VAL A 843 -36.94 -13.64 -9.81
CA VAL A 843 -37.96 -14.54 -10.38
C VAL A 843 -39.27 -13.78 -10.53
N VAL A 844 -39.90 -13.95 -11.68
CA VAL A 844 -41.21 -13.39 -12.02
C VAL A 844 -42.19 -14.54 -12.11
N PHE A 845 -43.19 -14.54 -11.24
CA PHE A 845 -44.35 -15.41 -11.32
C PHE A 845 -45.49 -14.65 -11.97
N THR A 846 -46.09 -15.18 -13.04
CA THR A 846 -47.20 -14.53 -13.76
C THR A 846 -48.43 -15.44 -13.77
N TYR A 847 -49.60 -14.84 -13.55
CA TYR A 847 -50.89 -15.52 -13.61
C TYR A 847 -51.94 -14.62 -14.25
N LEU A 848 -52.74 -15.21 -15.14
CA LEU A 848 -53.89 -14.57 -15.75
C LEU A 848 -55.15 -15.06 -15.06
N SER A 849 -55.73 -14.22 -14.21
CA SER A 849 -57.02 -14.48 -13.60
C SER A 849 -58.12 -14.04 -14.56
N LYS A 850 -58.95 -14.98 -15.02
CA LYS A 850 -59.93 -14.73 -16.09
C LYS A 850 -61.13 -13.91 -15.61
N ASP A 851 -61.78 -13.15 -16.50
CA ASP A 851 -63.03 -12.45 -16.20
C ASP A 851 -64.01 -13.37 -15.46
N MET A 852 -64.52 -12.88 -14.33
CA MET A 852 -65.41 -13.58 -13.41
C MET A 852 -64.80 -14.74 -12.60
N GLU A 853 -63.49 -14.96 -12.62
CA GLU A 853 -62.82 -15.90 -11.71
C GLU A 853 -63.04 -15.47 -10.26
N GLU A 854 -63.56 -16.41 -9.44
CA GLU A 854 -64.03 -16.16 -8.07
C GLU A 854 -65.08 -15.02 -7.93
N GLY A 855 -65.69 -14.62 -9.05
CA GLY A 855 -66.72 -13.57 -9.12
C GLY A 855 -66.22 -12.17 -9.47
N TYR A 856 -64.91 -11.98 -9.67
CA TYR A 856 -64.30 -10.68 -9.95
C TYR A 856 -64.33 -10.31 -11.45
N PRO A 857 -64.77 -9.10 -11.84
CA PRO A 857 -64.78 -8.68 -13.24
C PRO A 857 -63.38 -8.44 -13.81
N GLY A 858 -63.25 -8.59 -15.13
CA GLY A 858 -62.05 -8.32 -15.91
C GLY A 858 -61.04 -9.46 -15.88
N ASP A 859 -60.44 -9.74 -17.04
CA ASP A 859 -59.15 -10.43 -17.11
C ASP A 859 -58.12 -9.56 -16.39
N LEU A 860 -57.42 -10.13 -15.40
CA LEU A 860 -56.36 -9.51 -14.61
C LEU A 860 -55.05 -10.27 -14.82
N ILE A 861 -54.08 -9.64 -15.49
CA ILE A 861 -52.72 -10.16 -15.57
C ILE A 861 -51.97 -9.68 -14.33
N THR A 862 -51.55 -10.63 -13.50
CA THR A 862 -50.80 -10.34 -12.27
C THR A 862 -49.39 -10.91 -12.38
N SER A 863 -48.41 -10.20 -11.86
CA SER A 863 -47.04 -10.68 -11.68
C SER A 863 -46.55 -10.45 -10.26
N VAL A 864 -45.91 -11.47 -9.67
CA VAL A 864 -45.20 -11.38 -8.39
C VAL A 864 -43.71 -11.54 -8.68
N ILE A 865 -42.94 -10.53 -8.32
CA ILE A 865 -41.50 -10.47 -8.58
C ILE A 865 -40.79 -10.62 -7.24
N TYR A 866 -40.03 -11.69 -7.10
CA TYR A 866 -39.17 -11.93 -5.94
C TYR A 866 -37.71 -11.70 -6.29
N GLU A 867 -37.01 -11.01 -5.40
CA GLU A 867 -35.56 -10.85 -5.45
C GLU A 867 -34.99 -10.92 -4.04
N VAL A 868 -33.89 -11.64 -3.86
CA VAL A 868 -33.12 -11.62 -2.62
C VAL A 868 -31.79 -10.94 -2.89
N THR A 869 -31.44 -9.97 -2.07
CA THR A 869 -30.14 -9.29 -2.13
C THR A 869 -29.19 -9.85 -1.08
N ASP A 870 -27.90 -9.63 -1.28
CA ASP A 870 -26.86 -10.21 -0.42
C ASP A 870 -26.83 -9.62 1.01
N ASP A 871 -27.43 -8.44 1.19
CA ASP A 871 -27.68 -7.80 2.49
C ASP A 871 -28.99 -8.27 3.16
N ASN A 872 -29.44 -9.49 2.83
CA ASN A 872 -30.59 -10.18 3.43
C ASN A 872 -31.92 -9.42 3.34
N LYS A 873 -32.19 -8.84 2.17
CA LYS A 873 -33.51 -8.28 1.86
C LYS A 873 -34.22 -9.18 0.88
N LEU A 874 -35.42 -9.64 1.25
CA LEU A 874 -36.38 -10.22 0.33
C LEU A 874 -37.26 -9.08 -0.17
N HIS A 875 -37.06 -8.71 -1.43
CA HIS A 875 -37.91 -7.80 -2.17
C HIS A 875 -39.06 -8.59 -2.79
N VAL A 876 -40.28 -8.12 -2.58
CA VAL A 876 -41.49 -8.64 -3.23
C VAL A 876 -42.21 -7.48 -3.90
N GLN A 877 -42.46 -7.60 -5.20
CA GLN A 877 -43.22 -6.61 -5.96
C GLN A 877 -44.38 -7.29 -6.67
N PHE A 878 -45.58 -6.79 -6.40
CA PHE A 878 -46.82 -7.21 -7.06
C PHE A 878 -47.17 -6.17 -8.12
N LYS A 879 -47.35 -6.63 -9.36
CA LYS A 879 -47.85 -5.82 -10.48
C LYS A 879 -49.13 -6.41 -11.03
N ALA A 880 -50.10 -5.58 -11.39
CA ALA A 880 -51.29 -6.06 -12.09
C ALA A 880 -51.88 -5.03 -13.05
N THR A 881 -52.48 -5.51 -14.14
CA THR A 881 -53.27 -4.71 -15.10
C THR A 881 -54.55 -5.44 -15.45
N THR A 882 -55.62 -4.68 -15.73
CA THR A 882 -56.97 -5.23 -15.93
C THR A 882 -57.61 -4.78 -17.23
N THR A 883 -58.51 -5.60 -17.76
CA THR A 883 -59.37 -5.27 -18.91
C THR A 883 -60.69 -4.59 -18.52
N LYS A 884 -61.12 -4.70 -17.26
CA LYS A 884 -62.32 -4.04 -16.71
C LYS A 884 -62.04 -3.50 -15.31
N LYS A 885 -62.78 -2.48 -14.89
CA LYS A 885 -62.70 -1.96 -13.52
C LYS A 885 -62.99 -3.10 -12.53
N THR A 886 -62.08 -3.34 -11.59
CA THR A 886 -62.15 -4.46 -10.62
C THR A 886 -61.50 -4.10 -9.29
N VAL A 887 -61.71 -4.94 -8.28
CA VAL A 887 -61.02 -4.87 -6.99
C VAL A 887 -59.70 -5.64 -7.05
N VAL A 888 -58.60 -5.03 -6.57
CA VAL A 888 -57.28 -5.63 -6.42
C VAL A 888 -56.66 -5.20 -5.08
N ASN A 889 -56.26 -6.18 -4.27
CA ASN A 889 -55.48 -6.00 -3.05
C ASN A 889 -54.60 -7.24 -2.87
N LEU A 890 -53.30 -7.14 -3.09
CA LEU A 890 -52.39 -8.29 -3.10
C LEU A 890 -51.45 -8.22 -1.90
N THR A 891 -51.17 -9.36 -1.28
CA THR A 891 -50.21 -9.45 -0.17
C THR A 891 -49.51 -10.81 -0.14
N ASN A 892 -48.53 -10.95 0.75
CA ASN A 892 -47.90 -12.22 1.07
C ASN A 892 -48.22 -12.63 2.52
N HIS A 893 -48.68 -13.86 2.71
CA HIS A 893 -49.18 -14.37 3.98
C HIS A 893 -48.14 -15.25 4.72
N SER A 894 -46.87 -14.83 4.74
CA SER A 894 -45.83 -15.52 5.53
C SER A 894 -46.07 -15.43 7.04
N TYR A 895 -45.99 -16.58 7.70
CA TYR A 895 -46.09 -16.73 9.15
C TYR A 895 -44.69 -16.77 9.75
N PHE A 896 -44.25 -15.70 10.41
CA PHE A 896 -42.92 -15.55 10.98
C PHE A 896 -42.84 -16.03 12.43
N ASN A 897 -41.74 -16.69 12.77
CA ASN A 897 -41.25 -16.86 14.13
C ASN A 897 -39.72 -16.75 14.12
N LEU A 898 -39.17 -15.62 14.58
CA LEU A 898 -37.74 -15.35 14.52
C LEU A 898 -36.91 -16.26 15.44
N ALA A 899 -37.53 -17.02 16.34
CA ALA A 899 -36.86 -18.06 17.11
C ALA A 899 -36.61 -19.34 16.29
N GLY A 900 -37.43 -19.57 15.27
CA GLY A 900 -37.50 -20.80 14.48
C GLY A 900 -38.97 -21.19 14.24
N ASP A 901 -39.27 -21.82 13.11
CA ASP A 901 -40.60 -22.33 12.78
C ASP A 901 -41.05 -23.45 13.74
N ASP A 902 -40.09 -24.16 14.35
CA ASP A 902 -40.27 -25.18 15.37
C ASP A 902 -40.40 -24.65 16.81
N ALA A 903 -40.26 -23.33 17.02
CA ALA A 903 -40.10 -22.77 18.36
C ALA A 903 -41.41 -22.63 19.16
N GLY A 904 -42.54 -22.48 18.47
CA GLY A 904 -43.87 -22.42 19.07
C GLY A 904 -44.14 -21.16 19.92
N ALA A 905 -45.22 -21.22 20.71
CA ALA A 905 -45.80 -20.04 21.35
C ALA A 905 -44.96 -19.40 22.45
N GLN A 906 -44.21 -20.20 23.22
CA GLN A 906 -43.37 -19.67 24.29
C GLN A 906 -42.28 -18.74 23.77
N GLU A 907 -41.75 -19.00 22.57
CA GLU A 907 -40.79 -18.11 21.93
C GLU A 907 -41.49 -16.97 21.16
N LEU A 908 -42.69 -17.19 20.59
CA LEU A 908 -43.47 -16.12 19.97
C LEU A 908 -43.68 -14.96 20.95
N TYR A 909 -44.10 -15.25 22.18
CA TYR A 909 -44.37 -14.23 23.20
C TYR A 909 -43.15 -13.38 23.58
N LYS A 910 -41.92 -13.84 23.28
CA LYS A 910 -40.68 -13.10 23.55
C LYS A 910 -40.31 -12.09 22.47
N HIS A 911 -41.07 -12.04 21.36
CA HIS A 911 -40.82 -11.09 20.30
C HIS A 911 -41.10 -9.65 20.79
N MET A 912 -40.24 -8.72 20.37
CA MET A 912 -40.41 -7.29 20.60
C MET A 912 -40.83 -6.65 19.28
N VAL A 913 -42.00 -6.03 19.26
CA VAL A 913 -42.67 -5.53 18.04
C VAL A 913 -42.83 -4.02 18.13
N SER A 914 -42.60 -3.32 17.02
CA SER A 914 -43.02 -1.94 16.80
C SER A 914 -43.65 -1.82 15.42
N ILE A 915 -44.75 -1.06 15.31
CA ILE A 915 -45.49 -0.81 14.08
C ILE A 915 -45.66 0.69 13.93
N ASN A 916 -45.33 1.22 12.75
CA ASN A 916 -45.45 2.63 12.41
C ASN A 916 -46.90 2.97 12.02
N ALA A 917 -47.82 2.87 12.98
CA ALA A 917 -49.24 3.11 12.79
C ALA A 917 -49.87 3.75 14.04
N ASP A 918 -50.64 4.80 13.83
CA ASP A 918 -51.30 5.53 14.92
C ASP A 918 -52.78 5.11 15.10
N LYS A 919 -53.30 4.32 14.17
CA LYS A 919 -54.70 3.87 14.12
C LYS A 919 -54.81 2.42 13.65
N ILE A 920 -55.90 1.77 14.01
CA ILE A 920 -56.39 0.53 13.39
C ILE A 920 -57.75 0.77 12.74
N THR A 921 -58.14 -0.09 11.80
CA THR A 921 -59.52 -0.14 11.32
C THR A 921 -60.39 -0.88 12.33
N GLU A 922 -61.45 -0.23 12.81
CA GLU A 922 -62.41 -0.84 13.74
C GLU A 922 -63.22 -1.91 13.00
N THR A 923 -63.43 -3.07 13.62
CA THR A 923 -64.15 -4.20 13.03
C THR A 923 -65.39 -4.60 13.84
N ASP A 924 -66.37 -5.20 13.16
CA ASP A 924 -67.52 -5.81 13.78
C ASP A 924 -67.21 -7.22 14.33
N SER A 925 -68.22 -7.92 14.85
CA SER A 925 -68.07 -9.27 15.40
C SER A 925 -67.66 -10.34 14.37
N ASN A 926 -67.75 -10.06 13.08
CA ASN A 926 -67.32 -10.93 11.99
C ASN A 926 -65.94 -10.54 11.44
N SER A 927 -65.25 -9.60 12.10
CA SER A 927 -63.98 -9.03 11.66
C SER A 927 -64.08 -8.25 10.34
N ILE A 928 -65.26 -7.71 10.03
CA ILE A 928 -65.46 -6.79 8.89
C ILE A 928 -65.28 -5.35 9.38
N PRO A 929 -64.48 -4.51 8.70
CA PRO A 929 -64.35 -3.11 9.04
C PRO A 929 -65.69 -2.38 9.07
N THR A 930 -65.88 -1.49 10.05
CA THR A 930 -67.09 -0.66 10.15
C THR A 930 -66.97 0.64 9.34
N GLY A 931 -65.78 0.92 8.81
CA GLY A 931 -65.39 2.21 8.23
C GLY A 931 -64.80 3.19 9.25
N ALA A 932 -64.88 2.89 10.55
CA ALA A 932 -64.31 3.72 11.62
C ALA A 932 -62.83 3.38 11.89
N PHE A 933 -62.13 4.30 12.54
CA PHE A 933 -60.74 4.13 12.98
C PHE A 933 -60.64 4.23 14.49
N THR A 934 -59.89 3.33 15.12
CA THR A 934 -59.54 3.40 16.53
C THR A 934 -58.11 3.90 16.68
N ILE A 935 -57.87 4.92 17.52
CA ILE A 935 -56.52 5.40 17.83
C ILE A 935 -55.81 4.38 18.72
N VAL A 936 -54.57 4.00 18.38
CA VAL A 936 -53.87 2.94 19.12
C VAL A 936 -53.34 3.39 20.47
N ARG A 937 -53.08 4.70 20.65
CA ARG A 937 -52.43 5.24 21.85
C ARG A 937 -53.18 4.85 23.13
N ASN A 938 -52.44 4.36 24.13
CA ASN A 938 -52.98 3.87 25.40
C ASN A 938 -53.94 2.67 25.29
N THR A 939 -53.91 1.93 24.18
CA THR A 939 -54.63 0.66 24.01
C THR A 939 -53.65 -0.52 23.92
N PRO A 940 -54.11 -1.78 24.00
CA PRO A 940 -53.24 -2.94 23.73
C PRO A 940 -52.58 -2.92 22.35
N PHE A 941 -53.16 -2.19 21.38
CA PHE A 941 -52.66 -2.01 20.02
C PHE A 941 -51.53 -0.96 19.90
N ASP A 942 -51.12 -0.27 20.97
CA ASP A 942 -50.05 0.74 20.89
C ASP A 942 -48.67 0.09 20.69
N PHE A 943 -48.32 -0.13 19.41
CA PHE A 943 -46.98 -0.56 18.97
C PHE A 943 -46.15 0.60 18.39
N THR A 944 -46.57 1.86 18.62
CA THR A 944 -45.80 3.05 18.18
C THR A 944 -44.46 3.18 18.91
N LEU A 945 -44.30 2.42 20.00
CA LEU A 945 -43.04 2.12 20.66
C LEU A 945 -42.86 0.61 20.72
N THR A 946 -41.61 0.15 20.71
CA THR A 946 -41.28 -1.28 20.83
C THR A 946 -41.87 -1.87 22.12
N LYS A 947 -42.68 -2.92 21.98
CA LYS A 947 -43.34 -3.62 23.08
C LYS A 947 -43.15 -5.13 22.96
N ASN A 948 -43.13 -5.83 24.09
CA ASN A 948 -43.17 -7.29 24.10
C ASN A 948 -44.54 -7.78 23.61
N LEU A 949 -44.53 -8.72 22.66
CA LEU A 949 -45.75 -9.23 22.03
C LEU A 949 -46.62 -10.01 23.03
N GLY A 950 -46.00 -10.83 23.90
CA GLY A 950 -46.71 -11.58 24.94
C GLY A 950 -47.47 -10.66 25.91
N ASP A 951 -46.83 -9.60 26.39
CA ASP A 951 -47.46 -8.60 27.28
C ASP A 951 -48.61 -7.86 26.57
N ALA A 952 -48.44 -7.53 25.28
CA ALA A 952 -49.48 -6.88 24.49
C ALA A 952 -50.68 -7.80 24.27
N MET A 953 -50.44 -9.08 23.96
CA MET A 953 -51.47 -10.10 23.83
C MET A 953 -52.21 -10.30 25.15
N ALA A 954 -51.51 -10.43 26.27
CA ALA A 954 -52.12 -10.59 27.59
C ALA A 954 -53.04 -9.42 27.96
N ALA A 955 -52.67 -8.19 27.59
CA ALA A 955 -53.48 -7.00 27.80
C ALA A 955 -54.67 -6.88 26.82
N GLY A 956 -54.56 -7.47 25.62
CA GLY A 956 -55.51 -7.37 24.51
C GLY A 956 -56.42 -8.59 24.31
N GLN A 957 -56.70 -9.36 25.37
CA GLN A 957 -57.53 -10.58 25.30
C GLN A 957 -56.92 -11.72 24.43
N ASN A 958 -55.59 -11.71 24.25
CA ASN A 958 -54.76 -12.76 23.67
C ASN A 958 -54.82 -12.97 22.14
N LEU A 959 -55.44 -12.09 21.35
CA LEU A 959 -55.57 -12.29 19.90
C LEU A 959 -55.35 -10.97 19.14
N PHE A 960 -54.34 -10.92 18.27
CA PHE A 960 -54.26 -9.88 17.24
C PHE A 960 -54.68 -10.49 15.89
N ASP A 961 -55.60 -9.83 15.21
CA ASP A 961 -56.03 -10.08 13.83
C ASP A 961 -56.56 -8.77 13.24
N ASP A 962 -55.69 -7.76 13.23
CA ASP A 962 -56.10 -6.37 13.05
C ASP A 962 -55.27 -5.67 11.97
N ASN A 963 -55.92 -4.83 11.17
CA ASN A 963 -55.25 -3.98 10.19
C ASN A 963 -54.83 -2.65 10.85
N PHE A 964 -53.52 -2.45 10.89
CA PHE A 964 -52.88 -1.22 11.33
C PHE A 964 -52.74 -0.24 10.16
N CYS A 965 -53.21 0.98 10.36
CA CYS A 965 -53.14 2.07 9.39
C CYS A 965 -51.73 2.70 9.43
N VAL A 966 -50.87 2.30 8.49
CA VAL A 966 -49.47 2.70 8.42
C VAL A 966 -49.33 4.18 8.08
N ASN A 967 -48.46 4.89 8.81
CA ASN A 967 -48.09 6.26 8.51
C ASN A 967 -47.15 6.28 7.30
N THR A 968 -47.72 6.27 6.09
CA THR A 968 -46.95 6.19 4.83
C THR A 968 -46.35 7.53 4.39
N LEU A 969 -45.27 7.45 3.62
CA LEU A 969 -44.63 8.55 2.88
C LEU A 969 -45.28 8.78 1.50
N GLY A 970 -46.38 8.09 1.20
CA GLY A 970 -47.06 8.10 -0.10
C GLY A 970 -46.81 6.83 -0.95
N PRO A 971 -47.61 6.63 -2.01
CA PRO A 971 -47.69 5.37 -2.76
C PRO A 971 -46.43 5.02 -3.59
N SER A 972 -45.58 6.01 -3.88
CA SER A 972 -44.35 5.81 -4.65
C SER A 972 -43.13 5.45 -3.80
N LEU A 973 -43.18 5.67 -2.48
CA LEU A 973 -42.07 5.50 -1.56
C LEU A 973 -42.30 4.34 -0.59
N LEU A 974 -41.23 3.63 -0.23
CA LEU A 974 -41.28 2.60 0.80
C LEU A 974 -41.18 3.26 2.17
N SER A 975 -42.19 3.04 3.01
CA SER A 975 -42.23 3.49 4.39
C SER A 975 -41.85 2.35 5.32
N LEU A 976 -41.19 2.65 6.44
CA LEU A 976 -41.02 1.66 7.51
C LEU A 976 -42.41 1.29 8.04
N VAL A 977 -42.74 0.01 8.00
CA VAL A 977 -44.03 -0.54 8.45
C VAL A 977 -43.87 -1.09 9.86
N ALA A 978 -42.91 -1.98 10.06
CA ALA A 978 -42.72 -2.65 11.34
C ALA A 978 -41.27 -3.08 11.55
N VAL A 979 -40.88 -3.16 12.83
CA VAL A 979 -39.63 -3.78 13.28
C VAL A 979 -39.97 -4.82 14.34
N VAL A 980 -39.51 -6.05 14.12
CA VAL A 980 -39.66 -7.15 15.05
C VAL A 980 -38.29 -7.72 15.41
N THR A 981 -38.05 -7.98 16.69
CA THR A 981 -36.81 -8.63 17.16
C THR A 981 -37.13 -9.78 18.09
N HIS A 982 -36.26 -10.78 18.14
CA HIS A 982 -36.33 -11.87 19.10
C HIS A 982 -35.05 -11.93 19.93
N PRO A 983 -35.02 -11.26 21.12
CA PRO A 983 -33.81 -11.08 21.91
C PRO A 983 -33.02 -12.36 22.25
N PRO A 984 -33.66 -13.51 22.56
CA PRO A 984 -32.94 -14.76 22.82
C PRO A 984 -32.06 -15.20 21.65
N SER A 985 -32.61 -15.23 20.43
CA SER A 985 -31.84 -15.55 19.21
C SER A 985 -30.98 -14.38 18.71
N GLY A 986 -31.36 -13.15 19.03
CA GLY A 986 -30.81 -11.95 18.42
C GLY A 986 -31.33 -11.68 17.00
N ARG A 987 -32.18 -12.53 16.40
CA ARG A 987 -32.69 -12.25 15.05
C ARG A 987 -33.63 -11.04 15.02
N PHE A 988 -33.63 -10.31 13.90
CA PHE A 988 -34.57 -9.23 13.62
C PHE A 988 -35.24 -9.38 12.25
N LEU A 989 -36.40 -8.73 12.10
CA LEU A 989 -37.15 -8.52 10.88
C LEU A 989 -37.56 -7.04 10.81
N GLU A 990 -37.25 -6.40 9.70
CA GLU A 990 -37.61 -5.01 9.38
C GLU A 990 -38.41 -5.02 8.08
N VAL A 991 -39.63 -4.48 8.13
CA VAL A 991 -40.59 -4.51 7.02
C VAL A 991 -40.77 -3.09 6.48
N HIS A 992 -40.54 -2.90 5.18
CA HIS A 992 -40.86 -1.67 4.48
C HIS A 992 -41.85 -1.92 3.37
N SER A 993 -42.82 -1.02 3.17
CA SER A 993 -43.81 -1.15 2.10
C SER A 993 -44.34 0.21 1.65
N ASN A 994 -44.87 0.26 0.43
CA ASN A 994 -45.65 1.40 -0.04
C ASN A 994 -47.15 1.29 0.26
N GLN A 995 -47.59 0.23 0.96
CA GLN A 995 -48.99 0.03 1.30
C GLN A 995 -49.46 0.86 2.50
N PRO A 996 -50.73 1.27 2.51
CA PRO A 996 -51.31 2.06 3.59
C PRO A 996 -51.60 1.24 4.85
N GLY A 997 -51.72 -0.09 4.75
CA GLY A 997 -52.08 -0.97 5.86
C GLY A 997 -51.12 -2.13 6.06
N VAL A 998 -51.12 -2.68 7.28
CA VAL A 998 -50.50 -3.97 7.60
C VAL A 998 -51.41 -4.78 8.53
N GLN A 999 -51.74 -6.00 8.17
CA GLN A 999 -52.43 -6.94 9.06
C GLN A 999 -51.41 -7.56 10.03
N LEU A 1000 -51.62 -7.40 11.33
CA LEU A 1000 -50.92 -8.20 12.35
C LEU A 1000 -51.85 -9.34 12.77
N TYR A 1001 -51.44 -10.57 12.44
CA TYR A 1001 -52.18 -11.77 12.81
C TYR A 1001 -51.30 -12.75 13.58
N THR A 1002 -51.69 -13.12 14.81
CA THR A 1002 -50.88 -13.96 15.71
C THR A 1002 -51.15 -15.46 15.63
N SER A 1003 -51.53 -15.98 14.44
CA SER A 1003 -51.77 -17.43 14.22
C SER A 1003 -52.83 -18.05 15.12
N ASN A 1004 -53.87 -17.28 15.44
CA ASN A 1004 -54.95 -17.60 16.37
C ASN A 1004 -55.74 -18.89 16.01
N PHE A 1005 -55.80 -19.20 14.71
CA PHE A 1005 -56.60 -20.28 14.14
C PHE A 1005 -55.78 -21.53 13.78
N LEU A 1006 -54.47 -21.55 14.08
CA LEU A 1006 -53.72 -22.81 14.07
C LEU A 1006 -54.25 -23.75 15.19
N PRO A 1007 -54.07 -25.08 15.07
CA PRO A 1007 -54.61 -26.04 16.02
C PRO A 1007 -54.27 -25.67 17.46
N SER A 1008 -55.30 -25.69 18.31
CA SER A 1008 -55.14 -25.45 19.75
C SER A 1008 -54.22 -26.52 20.38
N PRO A 1009 -53.68 -26.29 21.59
CA PRO A 1009 -52.89 -27.31 22.29
C PRO A 1009 -53.62 -28.65 22.48
N SER A 1010 -54.96 -28.63 22.51
CA SER A 1010 -55.83 -29.81 22.62
C SER A 1010 -56.09 -30.54 21.31
N GLU A 1011 -55.76 -29.95 20.16
CA GLU A 1011 -55.95 -30.53 18.83
C GLU A 1011 -54.63 -31.11 18.29
N PRO A 1012 -54.67 -32.03 17.32
CA PRO A 1012 -53.47 -32.46 16.61
C PRO A 1012 -52.77 -31.26 15.95
N ALA A 1013 -51.45 -31.14 16.12
CA ALA A 1013 -50.68 -30.08 15.49
C ALA A 1013 -50.73 -30.21 13.96
N LEU A 1014 -50.65 -29.08 13.26
CA LEU A 1014 -50.39 -29.08 11.82
C LEU A 1014 -48.91 -29.42 11.62
N ILE A 1015 -48.62 -30.57 11.01
CA ILE A 1015 -47.25 -31.03 10.81
C ILE A 1015 -46.63 -30.23 9.65
N GLY A 1016 -45.67 -29.37 9.99
CA GLY A 1016 -44.87 -28.59 9.06
C GLY A 1016 -43.53 -29.25 8.73
N ARG A 1017 -42.58 -28.43 8.31
CA ARG A 1017 -41.22 -28.86 7.96
C ARG A 1017 -40.52 -29.64 9.06
N ASN A 1018 -39.74 -30.65 8.68
CA ASN A 1018 -38.95 -31.49 9.57
C ASN A 1018 -39.77 -32.08 10.75
N GLY A 1019 -41.08 -32.25 10.55
CA GLY A 1019 -41.99 -32.74 11.60
C GLY A 1019 -42.39 -31.71 12.66
N ALA A 1020 -42.10 -30.42 12.46
CA ALA A 1020 -42.48 -29.37 13.41
C ALA A 1020 -44.00 -29.30 13.59
N GLY A 1021 -44.47 -29.29 14.84
CA GLY A 1021 -45.90 -29.21 15.14
C GLY A 1021 -46.38 -27.78 15.27
N TYR A 1022 -46.95 -27.22 14.20
CA TYR A 1022 -47.50 -25.85 14.22
C TYR A 1022 -48.84 -25.81 14.97
N ARG A 1023 -48.93 -24.87 15.92
CA ARG A 1023 -50.04 -24.71 16.86
C ARG A 1023 -50.41 -23.24 17.00
N ARG A 1024 -51.57 -22.98 17.62
CA ARG A 1024 -52.03 -21.64 18.00
C ARG A 1024 -50.90 -20.83 18.63
N HIS A 1025 -50.74 -19.59 18.18
CA HIS A 1025 -49.69 -18.67 18.61
C HIS A 1025 -48.28 -19.18 18.31
N GLY A 1026 -48.10 -20.01 17.27
CA GLY A 1026 -46.78 -20.46 16.84
C GLY A 1026 -46.00 -19.43 16.03
N ALA A 1027 -46.68 -18.45 15.43
CA ALA A 1027 -46.09 -17.45 14.55
C ALA A 1027 -46.96 -16.17 14.47
N PHE A 1028 -46.44 -15.14 13.81
CA PHE A 1028 -47.20 -13.92 13.46
C PHE A 1028 -47.09 -13.61 11.97
N CYS A 1029 -48.10 -12.95 11.38
CA CYS A 1029 -48.06 -12.43 10.01
C CYS A 1029 -47.96 -10.91 10.02
N LEU A 1030 -47.33 -10.34 8.99
CA LEU A 1030 -47.30 -8.91 8.69
C LEU A 1030 -47.65 -8.73 7.22
N GLU A 1031 -48.95 -8.74 6.93
CA GLU A 1031 -49.48 -8.69 5.57
C GLU A 1031 -49.64 -7.22 5.16
N THR A 1032 -48.71 -6.68 4.39
CA THR A 1032 -48.83 -5.29 3.89
C THR A 1032 -49.90 -5.26 2.80
N GLN A 1033 -50.86 -4.35 2.91
CA GLN A 1033 -52.07 -4.36 2.08
C GLN A 1033 -52.78 -3.01 2.08
N THR A 1034 -53.78 -2.84 1.20
CA THR A 1034 -54.87 -1.89 1.43
C THR A 1034 -55.78 -2.39 2.55
N TYR A 1035 -56.53 -1.49 3.18
CA TYR A 1035 -57.44 -1.83 4.27
C TYR A 1035 -58.47 -2.90 3.86
N PRO A 1036 -58.80 -3.85 4.74
CA PRO A 1036 -59.88 -4.80 4.48
C PRO A 1036 -61.19 -4.08 4.16
N ASP A 1037 -62.04 -4.73 3.36
CA ASP A 1037 -63.34 -4.20 2.93
C ASP A 1037 -63.34 -2.77 2.32
N ALA A 1038 -62.19 -2.25 1.87
CA ALA A 1038 -62.08 -0.89 1.35
C ALA A 1038 -63.03 -0.56 0.19
N VAL A 1039 -63.50 -1.56 -0.54
CA VAL A 1039 -64.48 -1.39 -1.63
C VAL A 1039 -65.83 -0.84 -1.12
N HIS A 1040 -66.17 -1.05 0.16
CA HIS A 1040 -67.39 -0.52 0.78
C HIS A 1040 -67.21 0.80 1.54
N HIS A 1041 -65.96 1.27 1.68
CA HIS A 1041 -65.63 2.41 2.54
C HIS A 1041 -64.90 3.49 1.74
N SER A 1042 -65.63 4.53 1.31
CA SER A 1042 -65.08 5.63 0.52
C SER A 1042 -64.00 6.44 1.25
N ASN A 1043 -63.91 6.32 2.58
CA ASN A 1043 -62.88 6.96 3.41
C ASN A 1043 -61.61 6.10 3.54
N PHE A 1044 -61.58 4.89 2.99
CA PHE A 1044 -60.40 4.04 2.94
C PHE A 1044 -59.63 4.27 1.63
N PRO A 1045 -58.32 3.96 1.57
CA PRO A 1045 -57.58 3.91 0.32
C PRO A 1045 -58.27 2.96 -0.65
N THR A 1046 -58.47 3.41 -1.90
CA THR A 1046 -59.18 2.61 -2.90
C THR A 1046 -58.48 1.28 -3.18
N SER A 1047 -59.28 0.22 -3.32
CA SER A 1047 -58.85 -1.08 -3.86
C SER A 1047 -59.30 -1.27 -5.33
N ILE A 1048 -59.89 -0.26 -5.95
CA ILE A 1048 -60.34 -0.31 -7.35
C ILE A 1048 -59.17 -0.04 -8.29
N LEU A 1049 -58.99 -0.93 -9.28
CA LEU A 1049 -58.07 -0.77 -10.41
C LEU A 1049 -58.87 -0.56 -11.70
N ASN A 1050 -58.57 0.51 -12.44
CA ASN A 1050 -59.20 0.82 -13.74
C ASN A 1050 -58.39 0.25 -14.92
N PRO A 1051 -59.03 -0.01 -16.08
CA PRO A 1051 -58.32 -0.29 -17.31
C PRO A 1051 -57.37 0.86 -17.68
N GLY A 1052 -56.12 0.53 -18.03
CA GLY A 1052 -55.06 1.50 -18.33
C GLY A 1052 -54.22 1.93 -17.13
N GLU A 1053 -54.64 1.60 -15.90
CA GLU A 1053 -53.81 1.77 -14.69
C GLU A 1053 -52.95 0.53 -14.42
N GLU A 1054 -51.84 0.73 -13.72
CA GLU A 1054 -50.98 -0.35 -13.20
C GLU A 1054 -51.08 -0.37 -11.67
N TYR A 1055 -51.39 -1.53 -11.10
CA TYR A 1055 -51.22 -1.79 -9.68
C TYR A 1055 -49.73 -2.04 -9.38
N ASP A 1056 -49.15 -1.35 -8.41
CA ASP A 1056 -47.76 -1.54 -7.95
C ASP A 1056 -47.68 -1.55 -6.42
N HIS A 1057 -47.55 -2.73 -5.83
CA HIS A 1057 -47.28 -2.91 -4.41
C HIS A 1057 -45.88 -3.48 -4.23
N ARG A 1058 -45.03 -2.78 -3.47
CA ARG A 1058 -43.68 -3.20 -3.13
C ARG A 1058 -43.54 -3.39 -1.63
N VAL A 1059 -43.00 -4.53 -1.21
CA VAL A 1059 -42.62 -4.82 0.18
C VAL A 1059 -41.20 -5.37 0.24
N VAL A 1060 -40.48 -5.00 1.28
CA VAL A 1060 -39.11 -5.45 1.56
C VAL A 1060 -39.07 -6.01 2.98
N TYR A 1061 -38.76 -7.31 3.08
CA TYR A 1061 -38.48 -7.98 4.34
C TYR A 1061 -36.97 -8.07 4.53
N LYS A 1062 -36.41 -7.30 5.46
CA LYS A 1062 -34.99 -7.32 5.80
C LYS A 1062 -34.79 -8.09 7.10
N PHE A 1063 -33.88 -9.05 7.10
CA PHE A 1063 -33.64 -9.92 8.26
C PHE A 1063 -32.14 -10.06 8.57
N GLY A 1064 -31.82 -10.34 9.83
CA GLY A 1064 -30.44 -10.50 10.27
C GLY A 1064 -30.32 -10.67 11.78
N VAL A 1065 -29.17 -10.35 12.34
CA VAL A 1065 -28.86 -10.48 13.78
C VAL A 1065 -28.56 -9.12 14.41
N TYR A 1066 -29.20 -8.86 15.55
CA TYR A 1066 -29.07 -7.70 16.41
C TYR A 1066 -27.94 -7.93 17.45
N ASN A 1067 -26.98 -7.01 17.54
CA ASN A 1067 -25.90 -7.07 18.52
C ASN A 1067 -26.20 -6.15 19.72
N ASN A 1068 -26.25 -6.73 20.94
CA ASN A 1068 -27.01 -6.22 22.11
C ASN A 1068 -26.47 -4.94 22.78
N GLU A 1069 -25.29 -4.45 22.44
CA GLU A 1069 -24.71 -3.25 23.07
C GLU A 1069 -25.23 -1.94 22.46
N LYS A 1070 -25.67 -1.94 21.20
CA LYS A 1070 -26.10 -0.73 20.48
C LYS A 1070 -27.57 -0.34 20.68
N SER A 1071 -28.45 -1.27 21.03
CA SER A 1071 -29.90 -1.04 21.20
C SER A 1071 -30.24 -0.14 22.37
N ARG A 1072 -29.50 -0.23 23.48
CA ARG A 1072 -29.70 0.65 24.65
C ARG A 1072 -29.43 2.13 24.32
N GLN A 1073 -28.57 2.39 23.34
CA GLN A 1073 -28.26 3.74 22.86
C GLN A 1073 -29.31 4.22 21.86
N ASN A 1074 -29.72 3.38 20.91
CA ASN A 1074 -30.73 3.74 19.91
C ASN A 1074 -32.14 3.94 20.49
N LEU A 1075 -32.52 3.20 21.54
CA LEU A 1075 -33.76 3.47 22.30
C LEU A 1075 -33.71 4.80 23.06
N ARG A 1076 -32.52 5.29 23.43
CA ARG A 1076 -32.33 6.64 23.99
C ARG A 1076 -32.35 7.71 22.90
N THR A 1077 -31.76 7.45 21.74
CA THR A 1077 -31.72 8.38 20.60
C THR A 1077 -33.09 8.54 19.94
N ALA A 1078 -33.87 7.47 19.76
CA ALA A 1078 -35.25 7.53 19.27
C ALA A 1078 -36.18 8.28 20.24
N ARG A 1079 -35.95 8.15 21.56
CA ARG A 1079 -36.61 8.99 22.58
C ARG A 1079 -36.21 10.47 22.48
N SER A 1080 -34.96 10.77 22.15
CA SER A 1080 -34.47 12.15 21.95
C SER A 1080 -34.98 12.79 20.66
N ILE A 1081 -35.02 12.05 19.54
CA ILE A 1081 -35.53 12.54 18.25
C ILE A 1081 -37.04 12.79 18.32
N ARG A 1082 -37.81 11.93 19.02
CA ARG A 1082 -39.24 12.15 19.25
C ARG A 1082 -39.50 13.34 20.18
N LYS A 1083 -38.62 13.62 21.16
CA LYS A 1083 -38.67 14.86 21.97
C LYS A 1083 -38.43 16.12 21.13
N ILE A 1084 -37.53 16.06 20.15
CA ILE A 1084 -37.23 17.19 19.26
C ILE A 1084 -38.36 17.42 18.25
N LEU A 1085 -38.96 16.36 17.70
CA LEU A 1085 -40.07 16.48 16.75
C LEU A 1085 -41.39 16.91 17.40
N VAL A 1086 -41.66 16.50 18.64
CA VAL A 1086 -42.85 16.95 19.40
C VAL A 1086 -42.68 18.39 19.92
N SER A 1087 -41.45 18.86 20.13
CA SER A 1087 -41.16 20.25 20.52
C SER A 1087 -41.32 21.27 19.38
N ASN A 1088 -41.42 20.84 18.13
CA ASN A 1088 -41.59 21.72 16.97
C ASN A 1088 -43.04 21.78 16.45
N TYR A 1089 -43.98 21.12 17.15
CA TYR A 1089 -45.41 21.07 16.79
C TYR A 1089 -46.38 21.37 17.97
N LEU A 1090 -45.85 21.82 19.10
CA LEU A 1090 -46.56 22.57 20.15
C LEU A 1090 -46.03 24.00 20.15
#